data_AF-A0A9P4WGI1-F1
#
_entry.id   AF-A0A9P4WGI1-F1
#
_cell.length_a   1.000
_cell.length_b   1.000
_cell.length_c   1.000
_cell.angle_alpha   90.00
_cell.angle_beta   90.00
_cell.angle_gamma   90.00
#
_symmetry.space_group_name_H-M   'P 1'
#
loop_
_entity.id
_entity.type
_entity.pdbx_description
1 polymer ?
#
loop_
_entity_poly.entity_id
_entity_poly.type
_entity_poly.pdbx_seq_one_letter_code
_entity_poly.pdbx_strand_id
1 'polypeptide(L)'
;MHVKKLPFEIVSAILKEVVESNIRDGPMYTFGLTQTLLPLQRTRVQRYVKGLIQPEMLRWDATSGIRQVCWQWHEWAMDYALRSVSISRCKGGERWAELSKRRSSYPLYELIDRPTGTAVYRDPLASLKQTTKTFSDFPELAFKVRRMRFHGFHTAETNRLIADLLLNCRQLASLSVPWTAIRYLDSETWRSILTGKGRFLESLEFQCVEPTFQQAAEKGSHVIFDPLRSIDLARLRRLKISGDTTFMPITDHDLSAVARTATQLEGFHVTSASHVTIEGVMAVVKASRATLQTLEYNPQLQRGSGCPRPGSSKHGEHLCDTLRSCARLRTLSVSLPSACADLFAGEDTRLGGDMQVRAMDMCGYEEKRSTTAAMDALEAMLQAARGLIHRGAGSRAPRDIYVEIFFASCIFEPAFRLVHGDFSLAHISSGGLWPADMRSSGKGPYGSTGTYDNDEENPFQCIDEDEYFRGCFRLVRRLVLRYIVYPQLLPRLRFAGPWSPGGVFIQLIFASTNAFCVGFRAISIQDAGWRAAQLSLINLIPAYGGPHLSFLADVFGLSLSSFRLIHRSAGVMSLPLLGFHIATAMSAGTSFPLDVASNMSGLILAHFTYRNKAMGADLPRAQIVCEGDSVKVRLTLSRHVKVQPGQYVGLCIPALGFLAGLQIHPLTVTTWSDGEQQCLDFLVEPREGWTKRLLEQGRLDKKRVRETKVGGVSDALTSFEGVPPHLAFFTGPHGLAAPVSGYETVVMVASGYGIASHLPYLKQLLYDFNACRTHNRRIHLIWQPKDEGEIPAVEPLLNEALRNDTLGEGYILSISIYIASSVRKETTSGRRVRLYWRPEPPDLQQIFEQERTGTHIHRVQDETEMRGDMAVLVSATGAIRDKVRYYVRQCAGDKVDLVELNYQPA
;
A
#
# COMPACT_ATOMS: atom_id res chain seq x y z
N MET A 1 42.60 -47.85 36.51
CA MET A 1 42.41 -47.57 35.07
C MET A 1 43.56 -46.69 34.61
N HIS A 2 44.44 -47.14 33.70
CA HIS A 2 45.56 -46.31 33.23
C HIS A 2 45.04 -45.26 32.24
N VAL A 3 44.64 -44.10 32.76
CA VAL A 3 44.20 -42.92 31.97
C VAL A 3 45.21 -42.55 30.87
N LYS A 4 46.50 -42.86 31.07
CA LYS A 4 47.57 -42.68 30.09
C LYS A 4 47.49 -43.57 28.83
N LYS A 5 46.58 -44.56 28.78
CA LYS A 5 46.40 -45.47 27.62
C LYS A 5 45.31 -45.01 26.64
N LEU A 6 44.53 -43.97 26.98
CA LEU A 6 43.49 -43.44 26.11
C LEU A 6 44.07 -42.45 25.08
N PRO A 7 43.57 -42.43 23.83
CA PRO A 7 43.89 -41.37 22.86
C PRO A 7 43.60 -39.98 23.40
N PHE A 8 44.44 -39.00 23.04
CA PHE A 8 44.33 -37.63 23.51
C PHE A 8 42.99 -36.98 23.17
N GLU A 9 42.41 -37.31 22.02
CA GLU A 9 41.12 -36.81 21.56
C GLU A 9 39.98 -37.24 22.50
N ILE A 10 40.01 -38.49 22.95
CA ILE A 10 39.02 -39.05 23.88
C ILE A 10 39.18 -38.42 25.26
N VAL A 11 40.43 -38.32 25.75
CA VAL A 11 40.71 -37.65 27.03
C VAL A 11 40.28 -36.18 26.99
N SER A 12 40.57 -35.48 25.90
CA SER A 12 40.16 -34.08 25.68
C SER A 12 38.63 -33.93 25.67
N ALA A 13 37.90 -34.85 25.03
CA ALA A 13 36.44 -34.84 25.02
C ALA A 13 35.86 -35.09 26.43
N ILE A 14 36.41 -36.06 27.18
CA ILE A 14 36.01 -36.34 28.57
C ILE A 14 36.26 -35.11 29.44
N LEU A 15 37.46 -34.53 29.38
CA LEU A 15 37.82 -33.36 30.17
C LEU A 15 36.94 -32.15 29.82
N LYS A 16 36.55 -32.00 28.54
CA LYS A 16 35.62 -30.96 28.11
C LYS A 16 34.24 -31.13 28.75
N GLU A 17 33.67 -32.34 28.74
CA GLU A 17 32.38 -32.62 29.39
C GLU A 17 32.45 -32.40 30.91
N VAL A 18 33.56 -32.79 31.55
CA VAL A 18 33.79 -32.52 32.99
C VAL A 18 33.80 -31.02 33.27
N VAL A 19 34.47 -30.21 32.43
CA VAL A 19 34.47 -28.76 32.58
C VAL A 19 33.07 -28.18 32.39
N GLU A 20 32.32 -28.64 31.39
CA GLU A 20 30.93 -28.20 31.17
C GLU A 20 30.03 -28.55 32.35
N SER A 21 30.18 -29.74 32.95
CA SER A 21 29.49 -30.09 34.19
C SER A 21 29.90 -29.21 35.37
N ASN A 22 31.20 -28.97 35.56
CA ASN A 22 31.70 -28.09 36.62
C ASN A 22 31.19 -26.65 36.47
N ILE A 23 30.91 -26.17 35.25
CA ILE A 23 30.28 -24.87 35.02
C ILE A 23 28.81 -24.91 35.40
N ARG A 24 28.07 -25.98 35.06
CA ARG A 24 26.66 -26.17 35.44
C ARG A 24 26.48 -26.23 36.96
N ASP A 25 27.38 -26.91 37.65
CA ASP A 25 27.33 -27.13 39.11
C ASP A 25 27.98 -25.97 39.90
N GLY A 26 28.71 -25.09 39.21
CA GLY A 26 29.44 -23.97 39.81
C GLY A 26 28.62 -22.69 39.95
N PRO A 27 29.03 -21.76 40.84
CA PRO A 27 28.37 -20.46 40.95
C PRO A 27 28.57 -19.65 39.66
N MET A 28 27.47 -19.21 39.04
CA MET A 28 27.47 -18.43 37.79
C MET A 28 27.26 -16.93 38.00
N TYR A 29 27.16 -16.46 39.24
CA TYR A 29 26.79 -15.08 39.58
C TYR A 29 27.79 -14.42 40.53
N THR A 30 27.78 -13.08 40.57
CA THR A 30 28.55 -12.29 41.54
C THR A 30 27.65 -11.39 42.39
N PHE A 31 28.03 -11.19 43.65
CA PHE A 31 27.35 -10.26 44.56
C PHE A 31 27.96 -8.86 44.49
N GLY A 32 27.10 -7.84 44.43
CA GLY A 32 27.46 -6.44 44.62
C GLY A 32 26.77 -5.86 45.87
N LEU A 33 27.31 -4.76 46.40
CA LEU A 33 26.64 -3.94 47.41
C LEU A 33 26.16 -2.64 46.77
N THR A 34 25.01 -2.13 47.23
CA THR A 34 24.39 -0.86 46.77
C THR A 34 25.41 0.26 46.54
N GLN A 35 25.21 1.01 45.45
CA GLN A 35 26.13 1.96 44.80
C GLN A 35 26.71 3.04 45.72
N THR A 36 27.79 3.72 45.29
CA THR A 36 28.35 4.91 45.95
C THR A 36 27.28 5.98 46.20
N LEU A 37 27.08 6.32 47.46
CA LEU A 37 26.17 7.36 47.93
C LEU A 37 26.69 8.74 47.51
N LEU A 38 25.77 9.64 47.14
CA LEU A 38 26.05 11.08 47.12
C LEU A 38 26.41 11.52 48.55
N PRO A 39 27.30 12.52 48.74
CA PRO A 39 27.59 13.05 50.07
C PRO A 39 26.26 13.45 50.74
N LEU A 40 26.02 12.98 51.98
CA LEU A 40 24.85 13.24 52.85
C LEU A 40 23.68 12.23 52.79
N GLN A 41 23.68 11.22 51.94
CA GLN A 41 22.60 10.21 51.91
C GLN A 41 22.93 9.00 52.82
N ARG A 42 22.11 8.72 53.85
CA ARG A 42 22.24 7.52 54.70
C ARG A 42 21.20 6.46 54.30
N THR A 43 21.49 5.63 53.31
CA THR A 43 20.69 4.42 53.01
C THR A 43 21.38 3.17 53.52
N ARG A 44 20.59 2.17 53.92
CA ARG A 44 21.06 0.87 54.41
C ARG A 44 21.69 0.08 53.26
N VAL A 45 22.91 -0.44 53.46
CA VAL A 45 23.60 -1.26 52.46
C VAL A 45 22.79 -2.52 52.17
N GLN A 46 22.39 -2.72 50.92
CA GLN A 46 21.66 -3.91 50.47
C GLN A 46 22.53 -4.71 49.48
N ARG A 47 22.43 -6.04 49.59
CA ARG A 47 23.07 -6.99 48.66
C ARG A 47 22.21 -7.09 47.41
N TYR A 48 22.83 -7.05 46.22
CA TYR A 48 22.17 -7.36 44.96
C TYR A 48 23.04 -8.30 44.11
N VAL A 49 22.39 -9.07 43.24
CA VAL A 49 23.08 -9.91 42.24
C VAL A 49 23.44 -9.01 41.06
N LYS A 50 24.74 -8.86 40.78
CA LYS A 50 25.24 -7.90 39.78
C LYS A 50 25.12 -8.43 38.34
N GLY A 51 25.14 -9.75 38.16
CA GLY A 51 25.05 -10.40 36.86
C GLY A 51 25.89 -11.68 36.75
N LEU A 52 25.83 -12.28 35.57
CA LEU A 52 26.56 -13.49 35.21
C LEU A 52 28.09 -13.26 35.21
N ILE A 53 28.84 -14.24 35.72
CA ILE A 53 30.30 -14.25 35.66
C ILE A 53 30.74 -14.35 34.19
N GLN A 54 31.82 -13.64 33.84
CA GLN A 54 32.39 -13.73 32.50
C GLN A 54 32.79 -15.18 32.15
N PRO A 55 32.50 -15.67 30.92
CA PRO A 55 32.72 -17.08 30.56
C PRO A 55 34.16 -17.59 30.74
N GLU A 56 35.14 -16.72 30.61
CA GLU A 56 36.56 -17.07 30.84
C GLU A 56 36.90 -17.31 32.30
N MET A 57 36.29 -16.57 33.23
CA MET A 57 36.46 -16.81 34.65
C MET A 57 35.79 -18.12 35.06
N LEU A 58 34.63 -18.44 34.47
CA LEU A 58 33.97 -19.74 34.64
C LEU A 58 34.86 -20.89 34.15
N ARG A 59 35.45 -20.76 32.94
CA ARG A 59 36.40 -21.75 32.42
C ARG A 59 37.64 -21.89 33.32
N TRP A 60 38.15 -20.78 33.83
CA TRP A 60 39.29 -20.79 34.75
C TRP A 60 38.96 -21.49 36.08
N ASP A 61 37.78 -21.27 36.64
CA ASP A 61 37.39 -21.92 37.90
C ASP A 61 37.07 -23.40 37.70
N ALA A 62 36.30 -23.73 36.65
CA ALA A 62 35.88 -25.09 36.33
C ALA A 62 37.06 -26.04 36.02
N THR A 63 38.18 -25.48 35.56
CA THR A 63 39.42 -26.25 35.31
C THR A 63 40.33 -26.37 36.54
N SER A 64 39.99 -25.75 37.68
CA SER A 64 40.88 -25.67 38.85
C SER A 64 41.31 -27.02 39.40
N GLY A 65 40.38 -27.96 39.55
CA GLY A 65 40.71 -29.33 39.98
C GLY A 65 41.54 -30.08 38.94
N ILE A 66 41.19 -29.94 37.65
CA ILE A 66 41.88 -30.59 36.52
C ILE A 66 43.36 -30.18 36.46
N ARG A 67 43.65 -28.90 36.73
CA ARG A 67 45.02 -28.35 36.75
C ARG A 67 45.95 -29.00 37.78
N GLN A 68 45.40 -29.65 38.81
CA GLN A 68 46.16 -30.22 39.91
C GLN A 68 46.40 -31.74 39.76
N VAL A 69 45.77 -32.40 38.78
CA VAL A 69 45.81 -33.87 38.67
C VAL A 69 47.14 -34.38 38.11
N CYS A 70 47.54 -33.91 36.92
CA CYS A 70 48.80 -34.27 36.29
C CYS A 70 49.21 -33.25 35.23
N TRP A 71 50.47 -33.28 34.79
CA TRP A 71 51.00 -32.30 33.81
C TRP A 71 50.22 -32.25 32.49
N GLN A 72 49.83 -33.40 31.93
CA GLN A 72 49.07 -33.44 30.67
C GLN A 72 47.70 -32.76 30.81
N TRP A 73 47.03 -32.96 31.94
CA TRP A 73 45.74 -32.35 32.23
C TRP A 73 45.87 -30.87 32.58
N HIS A 74 46.97 -30.51 33.24
CA HIS A 74 47.35 -29.12 33.49
C HIS A 74 47.52 -28.35 32.18
N GLU A 75 48.30 -28.88 31.25
CA GLU A 75 48.54 -28.26 29.94
C GLU A 75 47.26 -28.13 29.11
N TRP A 76 46.42 -29.18 29.09
CA TRP A 76 45.11 -29.13 28.44
C TRP A 76 44.19 -28.07 29.07
N ALA A 77 44.15 -28.02 30.39
CA ALA A 77 43.33 -27.06 31.14
C ALA A 77 43.80 -25.61 30.91
N MET A 78 45.12 -25.38 30.83
CA MET A 78 45.69 -24.08 30.46
C MET A 78 45.29 -23.67 29.05
N ASP A 79 45.41 -24.55 28.04
CA ASP A 79 44.99 -24.26 26.66
C ASP A 79 43.49 -23.94 26.61
N TYR A 80 42.66 -24.71 27.32
CA TYR A 80 41.21 -24.51 27.33
C TYR A 80 40.79 -23.19 28.01
N ALA A 81 41.38 -22.88 29.17
CA ALA A 81 41.02 -21.71 29.95
C ALA A 81 41.52 -20.41 29.28
N LEU A 82 42.79 -20.37 28.86
CA LEU A 82 43.43 -19.19 28.27
C LEU A 82 43.13 -19.00 26.78
N ARG A 83 42.42 -19.94 26.13
CA ARG A 83 42.04 -19.84 24.70
C ARG A 83 41.41 -18.49 24.32
N SER A 84 40.64 -17.89 25.22
CA SER A 84 39.96 -16.61 25.04
C SER A 84 40.01 -15.82 26.33
N VAL A 85 40.56 -14.60 26.27
CA VAL A 85 40.78 -13.70 27.40
C VAL A 85 40.15 -12.33 27.08
N SER A 86 39.51 -11.72 28.08
CA SER A 86 38.76 -10.48 27.96
C SER A 86 39.12 -9.56 29.12
N ILE A 87 39.77 -8.45 28.81
CA ILE A 87 40.13 -7.44 29.80
C ILE A 87 39.12 -6.30 29.70
N SER A 88 38.47 -5.98 30.81
CA SER A 88 37.55 -4.85 30.91
C SER A 88 38.08 -3.83 31.92
N ARG A 89 37.92 -2.54 31.61
CA ARG A 89 38.21 -1.47 32.55
C ARG A 89 37.25 -1.54 33.75
N CYS A 90 37.81 -1.53 34.95
CA CYS A 90 37.00 -1.42 36.16
C CYS A 90 36.36 -0.03 36.23
N LYS A 91 35.02 0.03 36.27
CA LYS A 91 34.30 1.26 36.61
C LYS A 91 34.51 1.51 38.11
N GLY A 92 35.28 2.54 38.46
CA GLY A 92 35.47 2.92 39.87
C GLY A 92 34.14 3.36 40.49
N GLY A 93 33.92 3.01 41.76
CA GLY A 93 32.70 3.42 42.51
C GLY A 93 31.83 2.27 43.05
N GLU A 94 32.26 1.02 42.95
CA GLU A 94 31.51 -0.10 43.52
C GLU A 94 32.01 -0.45 44.94
N ARG A 95 31.08 -0.56 45.90
CA ARG A 95 31.34 -1.23 47.16
C ARG A 95 31.26 -2.73 46.92
N TRP A 96 32.37 -3.42 47.10
CA TRP A 96 32.39 -4.88 47.00
C TRP A 96 32.09 -5.46 48.38
N ALA A 97 31.23 -6.48 48.45
CA ALA A 97 31.29 -7.40 49.58
C ALA A 97 32.71 -7.98 49.61
N GLU A 98 33.24 -8.30 50.78
CA GLU A 98 34.60 -8.83 50.94
C GLU A 98 34.76 -10.25 50.36
N LEU A 99 34.37 -10.50 49.11
CA LEU A 99 34.30 -11.82 48.49
C LEU A 99 35.68 -12.48 48.41
N SER A 100 35.74 -13.75 48.80
CA SER A 100 36.91 -14.60 48.60
C SER A 100 37.32 -14.66 47.13
N LYS A 101 38.62 -14.80 46.85
CA LYS A 101 39.10 -15.12 45.49
C LYS A 101 38.64 -16.50 45.01
N ARG A 102 38.24 -17.39 45.92
CA ARG A 102 37.67 -18.71 45.62
C ARG A 102 36.15 -18.62 45.49
N ARG A 103 35.64 -18.66 44.25
CA ARG A 103 34.20 -18.52 43.99
C ARG A 103 33.36 -19.66 44.53
N SER A 104 33.93 -20.85 44.73
CA SER A 104 33.25 -21.98 45.39
C SER A 104 32.77 -21.66 46.81
N SER A 105 33.31 -20.62 47.45
CA SER A 105 32.86 -20.14 48.76
C SER A 105 31.75 -19.08 48.69
N TYR A 106 31.27 -18.70 47.50
CA TYR A 106 30.22 -17.69 47.34
C TYR A 106 28.86 -18.09 47.95
N PRO A 107 28.42 -19.36 47.92
CA PRO A 107 27.21 -19.76 48.64
C PRO A 107 27.28 -19.45 50.15
N LEU A 108 28.47 -19.46 50.75
CA LEU A 108 28.65 -19.08 52.16
C LEU A 108 28.41 -17.58 52.41
N TYR A 109 28.47 -16.73 51.38
CA TYR A 109 28.11 -15.31 51.49
C TYR A 109 26.61 -15.10 51.61
N GLU A 110 25.79 -16.10 51.28
CA GLU A 110 24.35 -16.03 51.50
C GLU A 110 24.03 -15.94 52.99
N LEU A 111 24.89 -16.53 53.84
CA LEU A 111 24.77 -16.61 55.29
C LEU A 111 25.22 -15.34 56.05
N ILE A 112 25.71 -14.30 55.34
CA ILE A 112 26.15 -13.05 55.97
C ILE A 112 24.98 -12.06 56.05
N ASP A 113 24.36 -11.94 57.23
CA ASP A 113 23.19 -11.07 57.47
C ASP A 113 23.50 -9.56 57.36
N ARG A 114 24.76 -9.17 57.59
CA ARG A 114 25.23 -7.78 57.54
C ARG A 114 26.47 -7.67 56.66
N PRO A 115 26.32 -7.57 55.33
CA PRO A 115 27.47 -7.49 54.45
C PRO A 115 28.21 -6.16 54.65
N THR A 116 29.45 -6.25 55.12
CA THR A 116 30.41 -5.15 55.16
C THR A 116 31.15 -5.07 53.83
N GLY A 117 31.51 -3.86 53.41
CA GLY A 117 32.27 -3.67 52.19
C GLY A 117 33.06 -2.37 52.25
N THR A 118 34.35 -2.46 51.94
CA THR A 118 35.22 -1.30 51.80
C THR A 118 35.05 -0.72 50.40
N ALA A 119 34.94 0.60 50.28
CA ALA A 119 35.06 1.25 48.98
C ALA A 119 36.51 1.10 48.51
N VAL A 120 36.79 0.08 47.71
CA VAL A 120 38.14 -0.14 47.17
C VAL A 120 38.25 0.68 45.89
N TYR A 121 38.91 1.83 45.96
CA TYR A 121 39.39 2.51 44.76
C TYR A 121 40.51 1.65 44.16
N ARG A 122 40.17 0.81 43.17
CA ARG A 122 41.16 0.05 42.40
C ARG A 122 41.63 0.89 41.23
N ASP A 123 42.93 0.83 40.92
CA ASP A 123 43.46 1.38 39.66
C ASP A 123 42.64 0.79 38.48
N PRO A 124 41.94 1.62 37.70
CA PRO A 124 41.12 1.17 36.57
C PRO A 124 41.90 0.39 35.52
N LEU A 125 43.22 0.56 35.47
CA LEU A 125 44.14 -0.08 34.53
C LEU A 125 44.88 -1.28 35.14
N ALA A 126 44.65 -1.60 36.42
CA ALA A 126 45.36 -2.66 37.13
C ALA A 126 45.31 -4.01 36.40
N SER A 127 44.12 -4.40 35.91
CA SER A 127 43.93 -5.66 35.19
C SER A 127 44.75 -5.71 33.89
N LEU A 128 44.84 -4.59 33.17
CA LEU A 128 45.62 -4.50 31.94
C LEU A 128 47.12 -4.58 32.26
N LYS A 129 47.62 -3.72 33.16
CA LYS A 129 49.03 -3.69 33.58
C LYS A 129 49.50 -5.05 34.13
N GLN A 130 48.70 -5.68 34.98
CA GLN A 130 49.03 -6.97 35.56
C GLN A 130 49.07 -8.08 34.51
N THR A 131 48.15 -8.06 33.54
CA THR A 131 48.15 -9.06 32.46
C THR A 131 49.32 -8.87 31.53
N THR A 132 49.64 -7.62 31.15
CA THR A 132 50.83 -7.30 30.36
C THR A 132 52.09 -7.79 31.07
N LYS A 133 52.25 -7.49 32.37
CA LYS A 133 53.36 -7.99 33.17
C LYS A 133 53.43 -9.52 33.19
N THR A 134 52.30 -10.19 33.44
CA THR A 134 52.24 -11.66 33.52
C THR A 134 52.61 -12.32 32.19
N PHE A 135 52.19 -11.74 31.05
CA PHE A 135 52.51 -12.27 29.73
C PHE A 135 53.96 -12.01 29.32
N SER A 136 54.55 -10.91 29.79
CA SER A 136 55.98 -10.64 29.64
C SER A 136 56.83 -11.58 30.51
N ASP A 137 56.44 -11.80 31.77
CA ASP A 137 57.14 -12.69 32.71
C ASP A 137 57.00 -14.17 32.30
N PHE A 138 55.85 -14.55 31.73
CA PHE A 138 55.53 -15.94 31.33
C PHE A 138 55.02 -16.01 29.87
N PRO A 139 55.90 -15.96 28.87
CA PRO A 139 55.52 -15.98 27.45
C PRO A 139 54.76 -17.25 27.02
N GLU A 140 54.99 -18.38 27.69
CA GLU A 140 54.29 -19.65 27.45
C GLU A 140 52.77 -19.55 27.66
N LEU A 141 52.33 -18.68 28.56
CA LEU A 141 50.90 -18.43 28.79
C LEU A 141 50.31 -17.59 27.65
N ALA A 142 51.04 -16.56 27.20
CA ALA A 142 50.64 -15.72 26.07
C ALA A 142 50.54 -16.52 24.76
N PHE A 143 51.39 -17.53 24.58
CA PHE A 143 51.35 -18.42 23.42
C PHE A 143 50.04 -19.23 23.31
N LYS A 144 49.37 -19.52 24.42
CA LYS A 144 48.10 -20.26 24.46
C LYS A 144 46.86 -19.40 24.12
N VAL A 145 47.02 -18.07 24.09
CA VAL A 145 45.90 -17.14 23.83
C VAL A 145 45.58 -17.10 22.34
N ARG A 146 44.35 -17.49 21.98
CA ARG A 146 43.85 -17.44 20.59
C ARG A 146 42.88 -16.30 20.33
N ARG A 147 42.19 -15.82 21.36
CA ARG A 147 41.24 -14.71 21.26
C ARG A 147 41.47 -13.70 22.38
N MET A 148 41.55 -12.43 22.02
CA MET A 148 41.73 -11.34 22.98
C MET A 148 40.62 -10.30 22.81
N ARG A 149 39.99 -9.86 23.90
CA ARG A 149 39.01 -8.78 23.90
C ARG A 149 39.37 -7.70 24.91
N PHE A 150 39.22 -6.44 24.52
CA PHE A 150 39.44 -5.28 25.38
C PHE A 150 38.18 -4.43 25.42
N HIS A 151 37.78 -4.00 26.62
CA HIS A 151 36.60 -3.14 26.82
C HIS A 151 36.93 -1.95 27.72
N GLY A 152 36.56 -0.74 27.30
CA GLY A 152 36.65 0.48 28.12
C GLY A 152 38.02 1.17 28.17
N PHE A 153 38.96 0.76 27.32
CA PHE A 153 40.30 1.36 27.19
C PHE A 153 40.32 2.24 25.93
N HIS A 154 40.42 3.56 26.06
CA HIS A 154 40.29 4.47 24.91
C HIS A 154 41.45 5.46 24.75
N THR A 155 42.33 5.56 25.75
CA THR A 155 43.41 6.57 25.80
C THR A 155 44.67 6.07 25.08
N ALA A 156 45.57 6.97 24.70
CA ALA A 156 46.82 6.62 24.02
C ALA A 156 47.72 5.69 24.86
N GLU A 157 47.86 5.95 26.17
CA GLU A 157 48.62 5.10 27.09
C GLU A 157 48.05 3.67 27.13
N THR A 158 46.72 3.54 27.24
CA THR A 158 46.09 2.21 27.29
C THR A 158 46.25 1.44 25.98
N ASN A 159 46.22 2.11 24.83
CA ASN A 159 46.46 1.47 23.54
C ASN A 159 47.91 0.97 23.40
N ARG A 160 48.90 1.69 23.94
CA ARG A 160 50.30 1.22 23.98
C ARG A 160 50.45 -0.04 24.84
N LEU A 161 49.85 -0.05 26.04
CA LEU A 161 49.83 -1.25 26.90
C LEU A 161 49.14 -2.44 26.23
N ILE A 162 48.08 -2.20 25.45
CA ILE A 162 47.41 -3.22 24.63
C ILE A 162 48.36 -3.73 23.55
N ALA A 163 49.08 -2.86 22.85
CA ALA A 163 50.05 -3.25 21.84
C ALA A 163 51.18 -4.13 22.43
N ASP A 164 51.79 -3.72 23.54
CA ASP A 164 52.84 -4.48 24.22
C ASP A 164 52.35 -5.88 24.62
N LEU A 165 51.12 -5.98 25.12
CA LEU A 165 50.49 -7.25 25.46
C LEU A 165 50.30 -8.13 24.20
N LEU A 166 49.76 -7.55 23.12
CA LEU A 166 49.47 -8.27 21.89
C LEU A 166 50.73 -8.77 21.17
N LEU A 167 51.85 -8.06 21.26
CA LEU A 167 53.13 -8.49 20.68
C LEU A 167 53.65 -9.80 21.30
N ASN A 168 53.27 -10.12 22.54
CA ASN A 168 53.60 -11.40 23.19
C ASN A 168 52.69 -12.57 22.72
N CYS A 169 51.50 -12.28 22.18
CA CYS A 169 50.51 -13.28 21.77
C CYS A 169 50.73 -13.80 20.34
N ARG A 170 51.57 -14.83 20.16
CA ARG A 170 51.96 -15.33 18.81
C ARG A 170 50.93 -16.19 18.07
N GLN A 171 49.91 -16.72 18.76
CA GLN A 171 48.87 -17.58 18.17
C GLN A 171 47.49 -16.90 18.08
N LEU A 172 47.46 -15.58 18.10
CA LEU A 172 46.23 -14.81 18.09
C LEU A 172 45.47 -14.99 16.76
N ALA A 173 44.23 -15.46 16.84
CA ALA A 173 43.34 -15.64 15.69
C ALA A 173 42.18 -14.64 15.68
N SER A 174 41.76 -14.14 16.85
CA SER A 174 40.68 -13.17 16.98
C SER A 174 41.03 -12.05 17.94
N LEU A 175 40.79 -10.81 17.54
CA LEU A 175 41.09 -9.62 18.31
C LEU A 175 39.89 -8.68 18.34
N SER A 176 39.53 -8.20 19.53
CA SER A 176 38.53 -7.15 19.73
C SER A 176 39.15 -6.00 20.52
N VAL A 177 39.26 -4.85 19.88
CA VAL A 177 39.98 -3.67 20.40
C VAL A 177 39.14 -2.40 20.28
N PRO A 178 39.43 -1.37 21.10
CA PRO A 178 38.88 -0.04 20.87
C PRO A 178 39.28 0.50 19.49
N TRP A 179 38.36 1.21 18.82
CA TRP A 179 38.65 1.87 17.54
C TRP A 179 39.84 2.86 17.61
N THR A 180 40.10 3.44 18.79
CA THR A 180 41.25 4.36 18.98
C THR A 180 42.60 3.68 18.78
N ALA A 181 42.69 2.35 18.82
CA ALA A 181 43.88 1.59 18.47
C ALA A 181 44.33 1.83 17.01
N ILE A 182 43.39 2.08 16.09
CA ILE A 182 43.72 2.42 14.70
C ILE A 182 44.43 3.78 14.63
N ARG A 183 44.14 4.70 15.55
CA ARG A 183 44.63 6.08 15.52
C ARG A 183 45.90 6.29 16.33
N TYR A 184 46.11 5.51 17.40
CA TYR A 184 47.25 5.68 18.30
C TYR A 184 48.41 4.69 18.06
N LEU A 185 48.18 3.60 17.33
CA LEU A 185 49.23 2.62 17.02
C LEU A 185 49.78 2.85 15.61
N ASP A 186 51.07 2.65 15.45
CA ASP A 186 51.76 2.79 14.18
C ASP A 186 51.55 1.58 13.26
N SER A 187 51.97 1.73 12.00
CA SER A 187 51.79 0.70 10.97
C SER A 187 52.66 -0.54 11.21
N GLU A 188 53.81 -0.39 11.88
CA GLU A 188 54.74 -1.49 12.16
C GLU A 188 54.20 -2.40 13.26
N THR A 189 53.63 -1.82 14.32
CA THR A 189 52.94 -2.58 15.37
C THR A 189 51.74 -3.34 14.79
N TRP A 190 50.90 -2.67 13.99
CA TRP A 190 49.76 -3.35 13.34
C TRP A 190 50.20 -4.47 12.40
N ARG A 191 51.28 -4.27 11.63
CA ARG A 191 51.86 -5.33 10.79
C ARG A 191 52.26 -6.53 11.65
N SER A 192 52.96 -6.29 12.76
CA SER A 192 53.38 -7.35 13.71
C SER A 192 52.19 -8.11 14.32
N ILE A 193 51.10 -7.41 14.64
CA ILE A 193 49.87 -8.01 15.20
C ILE A 193 49.11 -8.83 14.14
N LEU A 194 49.01 -8.34 12.91
CA LEU A 194 48.24 -8.97 11.83
C LEU A 194 48.96 -10.17 11.21
N THR A 195 50.25 -10.02 10.91
CA THR A 195 51.04 -11.10 10.31
C THR A 195 51.53 -12.10 11.36
N GLY A 196 51.73 -11.65 12.60
CA GLY A 196 52.21 -12.47 13.71
C GLY A 196 53.60 -13.08 13.47
N LYS A 197 54.19 -13.66 14.52
CA LYS A 197 55.37 -14.55 14.42
C LYS A 197 54.98 -16.04 14.37
N GLY A 198 53.70 -16.34 14.16
CA GLY A 198 53.18 -17.71 14.24
C GLY A 198 51.88 -17.92 13.47
N ARG A 199 50.78 -17.30 13.91
CA ARG A 199 49.47 -17.38 13.25
C ARG A 199 49.01 -16.00 12.78
N PHE A 200 48.34 -15.97 11.62
CA PHE A 200 47.72 -14.77 11.07
C PHE A 200 46.39 -14.47 11.77
N LEU A 201 46.08 -13.19 11.92
CA LEU A 201 44.80 -12.78 12.48
C LEU A 201 43.66 -13.05 11.49
N GLU A 202 42.68 -13.85 11.89
CA GLU A 202 41.54 -14.24 11.05
C GLU A 202 40.30 -13.37 11.31
N SER A 203 40.14 -12.83 12.54
CA SER A 203 38.98 -12.03 12.93
C SER A 203 39.39 -10.77 13.70
N LEU A 204 38.91 -9.62 13.26
CA LEU A 204 39.17 -8.32 13.87
C LEU A 204 37.86 -7.59 14.18
N GLU A 205 37.72 -7.08 15.40
CA GLU A 205 36.58 -6.30 15.86
C GLU A 205 37.04 -4.96 16.42
N PHE A 206 36.43 -3.87 15.93
CA PHE A 206 36.60 -2.53 16.43
C PHE A 206 35.35 -2.10 17.18
N GLN A 207 35.52 -1.77 18.46
CA GLN A 207 34.45 -1.25 19.29
C GLN A 207 34.52 0.27 19.25
N CYS A 208 33.53 0.95 18.69
CA CYS A 208 33.38 2.40 18.65
C CYS A 208 32.48 2.84 19.80
N VAL A 209 33.03 3.41 20.86
CA VAL A 209 32.28 3.78 22.07
C VAL A 209 32.72 5.14 22.56
N GLU A 210 31.91 6.19 22.37
CA GLU A 210 32.25 7.57 22.75
C GLU A 210 33.05 7.66 24.09
N PRO A 211 34.29 8.18 24.08
CA PRO A 211 35.11 8.27 25.27
C PRO A 211 34.56 9.36 26.21
N THR A 212 34.84 9.26 27.50
CA THR A 212 34.43 10.33 28.43
C THR A 212 35.19 11.63 28.14
N PHE A 213 34.61 12.78 28.52
CA PHE A 213 35.22 14.09 28.32
C PHE A 213 36.68 14.15 28.83
N GLN A 214 36.97 13.53 29.98
CA GLN A 214 38.32 13.46 30.54
C GLN A 214 39.28 12.68 29.63
N GLN A 215 38.85 11.53 29.12
CA GLN A 215 39.67 10.71 28.20
C GLN A 215 39.91 11.42 26.86
N ALA A 216 38.93 12.20 26.38
CA ALA A 216 39.06 12.99 25.17
C ALA A 216 39.99 14.20 25.37
N ALA A 217 40.01 14.79 26.57
CA ALA A 217 40.83 15.96 26.92
C ALA A 217 42.33 15.62 27.10
N GLU A 218 42.68 14.37 27.44
CA GLU A 218 44.06 13.86 27.53
C GLU A 218 44.82 13.86 26.18
N LYS A 219 44.19 14.32 25.09
CA LYS A 219 44.70 14.34 23.70
C LYS A 219 45.96 15.20 23.48
N GLY A 220 46.32 16.10 24.40
CA GLY A 220 47.20 17.25 24.19
C GLY A 220 48.64 17.04 23.69
N SER A 221 49.14 15.81 23.45
CA SER A 221 50.54 15.59 23.01
C SER A 221 50.81 14.33 22.18
N HIS A 222 49.79 13.65 21.62
CA HIS A 222 50.00 12.34 20.97
C HIS A 222 49.81 12.37 19.45
N VAL A 223 50.74 11.72 18.73
CA VAL A 223 50.72 11.55 17.26
C VAL A 223 49.55 10.65 16.85
N ILE A 224 48.80 11.09 15.83
CA ILE A 224 47.72 10.31 15.22
C ILE A 224 48.25 9.65 13.95
N PHE A 225 48.10 8.33 13.84
CA PHE A 225 48.50 7.54 12.69
C PHE A 225 47.30 7.17 11.80
N ASP A 226 47.59 6.83 10.54
CA ASP A 226 46.63 6.24 9.60
C ASP A 226 47.19 4.90 9.05
N PRO A 227 47.25 3.85 9.88
CA PRO A 227 47.91 2.60 9.54
C PRO A 227 47.18 1.82 8.44
N LEU A 228 45.87 2.03 8.28
CA LEU A 228 45.02 1.32 7.31
C LEU A 228 45.49 1.49 5.85
N ARG A 229 46.26 2.54 5.54
CA ARG A 229 46.80 2.74 4.19
C ARG A 229 47.97 1.82 3.83
N SER A 230 48.65 1.23 4.82
CA SER A 230 49.93 0.53 4.62
C SER A 230 49.96 -0.90 5.14
N ILE A 231 48.89 -1.34 5.82
CA ILE A 231 48.75 -2.69 6.36
C ILE A 231 48.09 -3.63 5.34
N ASP A 232 48.49 -4.90 5.40
CA ASP A 232 47.89 -5.98 4.61
C ASP A 232 46.81 -6.71 5.43
N LEU A 233 45.58 -6.71 4.91
CA LEU A 233 44.41 -7.37 5.49
C LEU A 233 43.92 -8.55 4.63
N ALA A 234 44.70 -9.00 3.63
CA ALA A 234 44.27 -10.02 2.68
C ALA A 234 43.91 -11.37 3.31
N ARG A 235 44.48 -11.70 4.47
CA ARG A 235 44.22 -12.95 5.20
C ARG A 235 43.11 -12.85 6.24
N LEU A 236 42.56 -11.65 6.44
CA LEU A 236 41.46 -11.43 7.37
C LEU A 236 40.19 -12.05 6.80
N ARG A 237 39.51 -12.89 7.59
CA ARG A 237 38.24 -13.53 7.20
C ARG A 237 37.03 -12.81 7.78
N ARG A 238 37.17 -12.18 8.94
CA ARG A 238 36.06 -11.45 9.58
C ARG A 238 36.50 -10.07 10.04
N LEU A 239 35.74 -9.06 9.64
CA LEU A 239 35.87 -7.68 10.14
C LEU A 239 34.54 -7.24 10.74
N LYS A 240 34.58 -6.77 12.00
CA LYS A 240 33.42 -6.24 12.71
C LYS A 240 33.71 -4.83 13.22
N ILE A 241 32.81 -3.89 12.99
CA ILE A 241 32.85 -2.53 13.53
C ILE A 241 31.53 -2.34 14.26
N SER A 242 31.59 -2.06 15.56
CA SER A 242 30.39 -2.00 16.41
C SER A 242 30.37 -0.78 17.31
N GLY A 243 29.24 -0.07 17.32
CA GLY A 243 29.00 1.10 18.14
C GLY A 243 29.23 2.42 17.38
N ASP A 244 29.03 3.54 18.07
CA ASP A 244 29.16 4.88 17.50
C ASP A 244 30.10 5.77 18.31
N THR A 245 30.76 6.70 17.63
CA THR A 245 31.67 7.66 18.25
C THR A 245 31.91 8.86 17.34
N THR A 246 31.79 10.06 17.88
CA THR A 246 32.20 11.32 17.28
C THR A 246 33.69 11.61 17.48
N PHE A 247 34.32 10.95 18.48
CA PHE A 247 35.76 11.07 18.72
C PHE A 247 36.56 10.20 17.75
N MET A 248 37.23 10.84 16.77
CA MET A 248 38.07 10.19 15.75
C MET A 248 37.37 8.98 15.07
N PRO A 249 36.21 9.19 14.43
CA PRO A 249 35.43 8.10 13.86
C PRO A 249 36.17 7.32 12.78
N ILE A 250 35.70 6.09 12.54
CA ILE A 250 36.00 5.35 11.31
C ILE A 250 35.07 5.91 10.23
N THR A 251 35.65 6.27 9.09
CA THR A 251 34.98 6.93 7.97
C THR A 251 35.00 6.06 6.71
N ASP A 252 34.27 6.48 5.68
CA ASP A 252 34.30 5.80 4.37
C ASP A 252 35.70 5.78 3.74
N HIS A 253 36.53 6.78 4.03
CA HIS A 253 37.92 6.81 3.58
C HIS A 253 38.73 5.65 4.18
N ASP A 254 38.50 5.34 5.45
CA ASP A 254 39.14 4.22 6.14
C ASP A 254 38.69 2.88 5.55
N LEU A 255 37.38 2.73 5.27
CA LEU A 255 36.86 1.53 4.61
C LEU A 255 37.37 1.38 3.18
N SER A 256 37.56 2.48 2.45
CA SER A 256 38.19 2.45 1.13
C SER A 256 39.65 1.96 1.21
N ALA A 257 40.36 2.32 2.29
CA ALA A 257 41.71 1.82 2.55
C ALA A 257 41.70 0.32 2.88
N VAL A 258 40.75 -0.13 3.70
CA VAL A 258 40.56 -1.56 4.01
C VAL A 258 40.22 -2.36 2.75
N ALA A 259 39.34 -1.84 1.89
CA ALA A 259 38.92 -2.49 0.65
C ALA A 259 40.08 -2.76 -0.32
N ARG A 260 41.18 -2.00 -0.26
CA ARG A 260 42.36 -2.22 -1.12
C ARG A 260 43.10 -3.53 -0.80
N THR A 261 43.07 -4.00 0.45
CA THR A 261 43.83 -5.17 0.88
C THR A 261 42.95 -6.32 1.37
N ALA A 262 41.78 -6.04 1.97
CA ALA A 262 40.86 -7.04 2.46
C ALA A 262 40.02 -7.67 1.32
N THR A 263 40.59 -8.66 0.65
CA THR A 263 39.99 -9.33 -0.54
C THR A 263 39.37 -10.71 -0.24
N GLN A 264 39.64 -11.28 0.94
CA GLN A 264 39.17 -12.62 1.33
C GLN A 264 38.23 -12.60 2.55
N LEU A 265 37.51 -11.51 2.76
CA LEU A 265 36.55 -11.46 3.86
C LEU A 265 35.40 -12.44 3.60
N GLU A 266 35.11 -13.27 4.60
CA GLU A 266 33.96 -14.16 4.67
C GLU A 266 32.81 -13.48 5.44
N GLY A 267 33.11 -12.64 6.43
CA GLY A 267 32.10 -11.92 7.22
C GLY A 267 32.45 -10.45 7.44
N PHE A 268 31.53 -9.55 7.08
CA PHE A 268 31.68 -8.12 7.29
C PHE A 268 30.47 -7.56 8.05
N HIS A 269 30.74 -6.96 9.22
CA HIS A 269 29.71 -6.44 10.11
C HIS A 269 30.01 -4.98 10.47
N VAL A 270 29.06 -4.09 10.25
CA VAL A 270 29.10 -2.68 10.62
C VAL A 270 27.77 -2.34 11.28
N THR A 271 27.79 -2.20 12.60
CA THR A 271 26.59 -2.00 13.42
C THR A 271 26.71 -0.71 14.23
N SER A 272 25.69 0.13 14.18
CA SER A 272 25.59 1.40 14.93
C SER A 272 26.65 2.45 14.59
N ALA A 273 27.38 2.33 13.47
CA ALA A 273 28.36 3.34 13.06
C ALA A 273 27.69 4.42 12.20
N SER A 274 27.52 5.64 12.73
CA SER A 274 26.81 6.73 12.02
C SER A 274 27.66 7.41 10.94
N HIS A 275 28.99 7.39 11.09
CA HIS A 275 29.95 8.04 10.18
C HIS A 275 30.35 7.18 8.97
N VAL A 276 29.81 5.97 8.86
CA VAL A 276 30.03 5.04 7.74
C VAL A 276 28.78 4.97 6.88
N THR A 277 28.91 5.33 5.61
CA THR A 277 27.82 5.25 4.64
C THR A 277 27.84 3.92 3.89
N ILE A 278 26.78 3.66 3.13
CA ILE A 278 26.72 2.50 2.25
C ILE A 278 27.85 2.51 1.21
N GLU A 279 28.38 3.67 0.83
CA GLU A 279 29.47 3.80 -0.16
C GLU A 279 30.74 3.10 0.34
N GLY A 280 31.16 3.40 1.58
CA GLY A 280 32.32 2.77 2.21
C GLY A 280 32.14 1.26 2.40
N VAL A 281 30.93 0.85 2.79
CA VAL A 281 30.58 -0.58 2.95
C VAL A 281 30.66 -1.32 1.61
N MET A 282 30.09 -0.73 0.55
CA MET A 282 30.06 -1.34 -0.77
C MET A 282 31.44 -1.43 -1.42
N ALA A 283 32.37 -0.52 -1.08
CA ALA A 283 33.76 -0.65 -1.50
C ALA A 283 34.39 -1.96 -0.99
N VAL A 284 34.18 -2.28 0.29
CA VAL A 284 34.68 -3.53 0.91
C VAL A 284 33.97 -4.76 0.34
N VAL A 285 32.64 -4.68 0.14
CA VAL A 285 31.85 -5.77 -0.46
C VAL A 285 32.33 -6.10 -1.87
N LYS A 286 32.62 -5.08 -2.70
CA LYS A 286 33.18 -5.27 -4.05
C LYS A 286 34.55 -5.95 -4.01
N ALA A 287 35.42 -5.56 -3.09
CA ALA A 287 36.75 -6.14 -2.94
C ALA A 287 36.72 -7.63 -2.54
N SER A 288 35.75 -8.04 -1.71
CA SER A 288 35.59 -9.42 -1.21
C SER A 288 34.42 -10.19 -1.85
N ARG A 289 33.96 -9.79 -3.06
CA ARG A 289 32.76 -10.34 -3.73
C ARG A 289 32.75 -11.87 -3.87
N ALA A 290 33.92 -12.48 -4.07
CA ALA A 290 34.04 -13.92 -4.30
C ALA A 290 33.97 -14.76 -3.00
N THR A 291 34.30 -14.16 -1.85
CA THR A 291 34.45 -14.88 -0.57
C THR A 291 33.35 -14.54 0.44
N LEU A 292 32.71 -13.38 0.32
CA LEU A 292 31.76 -12.86 1.31
C LEU A 292 30.56 -13.79 1.48
N GLN A 293 30.29 -14.19 2.72
CA GLN A 293 29.21 -15.08 3.14
C GLN A 293 28.18 -14.37 4.02
N THR A 294 28.62 -13.42 4.84
CA THR A 294 27.76 -12.69 5.78
C THR A 294 28.04 -11.20 5.67
N LEU A 295 26.98 -10.42 5.43
CA LEU A 295 27.02 -8.96 5.45
C LEU A 295 25.98 -8.43 6.44
N GLU A 296 26.44 -7.64 7.40
CA GLU A 296 25.59 -6.91 8.33
C GLU A 296 25.96 -5.43 8.29
N TYR A 297 25.04 -4.58 7.81
CA TYR A 297 25.16 -3.13 7.82
C TYR A 297 23.88 -2.52 8.38
N ASN A 298 23.96 -2.03 9.61
CA ASN A 298 22.85 -1.40 10.30
C ASN A 298 23.34 -0.11 10.99
N PRO A 299 23.36 1.03 10.28
CA PRO A 299 23.64 2.32 10.89
C PRO A 299 22.48 2.68 11.84
N GLN A 300 22.75 3.00 13.10
CA GLN A 300 21.72 3.36 14.07
C GLN A 300 21.48 4.87 14.09
N LEU A 301 20.21 5.29 14.23
CA LEU A 301 19.85 6.66 14.59
C LEU A 301 19.60 6.71 16.11
N GLN A 302 20.31 7.55 16.86
CA GLN A 302 19.81 7.97 18.16
C GLN A 302 18.75 9.06 17.96
N ARG A 303 17.55 8.80 18.49
CA ARG A 303 16.40 9.70 18.70
C ARG A 303 15.56 10.06 17.47
N GLY A 304 14.35 9.50 17.43
CA GLY A 304 13.18 10.11 16.78
C GLY A 304 13.06 9.88 15.28
N SER A 305 12.08 9.06 14.90
CA SER A 305 11.35 9.11 13.63
C SER A 305 12.14 9.40 12.35
N GLY A 306 12.90 8.40 11.89
CA GLY A 306 13.40 8.35 10.52
C GLY A 306 14.30 7.16 10.28
N CYS A 307 14.07 6.41 9.19
CA CYS A 307 15.03 5.41 8.74
C CYS A 307 16.39 6.11 8.46
N PRO A 308 17.52 5.50 8.86
CA PRO A 308 18.83 6.11 8.71
C PRO A 308 19.08 6.36 7.23
N ARG A 309 19.48 7.57 6.85
CA ARG A 309 19.89 7.87 5.46
C ARG A 309 21.22 7.13 5.24
N PRO A 310 21.26 6.04 4.46
CA PRO A 310 22.48 5.28 4.26
C PRO A 310 23.46 6.01 3.30
N GLY A 311 23.16 7.25 2.92
CA GLY A 311 23.85 8.03 1.89
C GLY A 311 23.19 7.85 0.52
N SER A 312 23.54 8.70 -0.45
CA SER A 312 23.18 8.53 -1.86
C SER A 312 24.36 7.94 -2.63
N SER A 313 24.09 7.01 -3.56
CA SER A 313 25.12 6.50 -4.47
C SER A 313 25.52 7.62 -5.43
N LYS A 314 26.79 8.04 -5.43
CA LYS A 314 27.31 9.07 -6.34
C LYS A 314 27.48 8.58 -7.79
N HIS A 315 27.37 7.27 -8.05
CA HIS A 315 27.84 6.67 -9.31
C HIS A 315 26.79 5.99 -10.18
N GLY A 316 25.48 6.14 -9.90
CA GLY A 316 24.43 5.59 -10.77
C GLY A 316 24.44 4.05 -10.88
N GLU A 317 25.25 3.36 -10.08
CA GLU A 317 25.29 1.90 -10.01
C GLU A 317 24.16 1.37 -9.13
N HIS A 318 23.52 0.30 -9.60
CA HIS A 318 22.46 -0.38 -8.90
C HIS A 318 23.03 -1.28 -7.79
N LEU A 319 22.83 -0.88 -6.52
CA LEU A 319 23.42 -1.57 -5.37
C LEU A 319 22.93 -3.02 -5.23
N CYS A 320 21.68 -3.29 -5.60
CA CYS A 320 21.08 -4.61 -5.59
C CYS A 320 21.84 -5.59 -6.50
N ASP A 321 22.33 -5.15 -7.66
CA ASP A 321 23.10 -5.98 -8.60
C ASP A 321 24.46 -6.36 -8.01
N THR A 322 25.10 -5.43 -7.30
CA THR A 322 26.38 -5.70 -6.65
C THR A 322 26.23 -6.72 -5.54
N LEU A 323 25.20 -6.61 -4.70
CA LEU A 323 24.93 -7.60 -3.65
C LEU A 323 24.59 -8.97 -4.26
N ARG A 324 23.77 -8.98 -5.32
CA ARG A 324 23.42 -10.20 -6.07
C ARG A 324 24.64 -10.88 -6.69
N SER A 325 25.63 -10.12 -7.16
CA SER A 325 26.85 -10.67 -7.76
C SER A 325 27.78 -11.41 -6.77
N CYS A 326 27.49 -11.36 -5.46
CA CYS A 326 28.25 -12.07 -4.45
C CYS A 326 27.85 -13.56 -4.41
N ALA A 327 28.59 -14.42 -5.12
CA ALA A 327 28.25 -15.84 -5.32
C ALA A 327 28.16 -16.70 -4.04
N ARG A 328 28.77 -16.25 -2.94
CA ARG A 328 28.80 -16.97 -1.66
C ARG A 328 27.97 -16.34 -0.55
N LEU A 329 27.29 -15.22 -0.82
CA LEU A 329 26.50 -14.52 0.18
C LEU A 329 25.31 -15.38 0.61
N ARG A 330 25.21 -15.64 1.92
CA ARG A 330 24.15 -16.45 2.53
C ARG A 330 23.25 -15.56 3.37
N THR A 331 23.85 -14.87 4.34
CA THR A 331 23.14 -14.05 5.33
C THR A 331 23.35 -12.57 5.02
N LEU A 332 22.27 -11.81 4.97
CA LEU A 332 22.28 -10.40 4.58
C LEU A 332 21.36 -9.58 5.50
N SER A 333 21.93 -8.70 6.30
CA SER A 333 21.19 -7.67 7.03
C SER A 333 21.70 -6.31 6.60
N VAL A 334 21.00 -5.59 5.72
CA VAL A 334 21.53 -4.37 5.09
C VAL A 334 20.50 -3.24 5.06
N SER A 335 20.95 -2.03 5.38
CA SER A 335 20.22 -0.79 5.15
C SER A 335 20.66 -0.13 3.84
N LEU A 336 19.73 0.01 2.89
CA LEU A 336 19.93 0.54 1.54
C LEU A 336 19.11 1.82 1.30
N PRO A 337 19.61 2.76 0.48
CA PRO A 337 18.85 3.96 0.11
C PRO A 337 17.66 3.59 -0.77
N SER A 338 17.89 2.72 -1.75
CA SER A 338 16.84 2.17 -2.59
C SER A 338 17.02 0.67 -2.78
N ALA A 339 15.91 -0.06 -2.87
CA ALA A 339 15.90 -1.49 -3.17
C ALA A 339 14.81 -1.82 -4.22
N CYS A 340 14.93 -2.99 -4.86
CA CYS A 340 13.95 -3.47 -5.82
C CYS A 340 13.90 -5.01 -5.87
N ALA A 341 13.00 -5.53 -6.71
CA ALA A 341 12.80 -6.96 -6.92
C ALA A 341 14.07 -7.70 -7.39
N ASP A 342 14.98 -7.04 -8.11
CA ASP A 342 16.17 -7.68 -8.69
C ASP A 342 17.14 -8.24 -7.65
N LEU A 343 17.09 -7.72 -6.41
CA LEU A 343 17.85 -8.25 -5.28
C LEU A 343 17.50 -9.73 -4.99
N PHE A 344 16.24 -10.11 -5.22
CA PHE A 344 15.72 -11.46 -4.99
C PHE A 344 15.53 -12.26 -6.29
N ALA A 345 15.69 -11.62 -7.45
CA ALA A 345 15.52 -12.22 -8.76
C ALA A 345 16.78 -13.02 -9.19
N GLY A 346 16.59 -14.25 -9.68
CA GLY A 346 17.64 -15.10 -10.23
C GLY A 346 17.59 -16.55 -9.74
N GLU A 347 18.00 -17.48 -10.61
CA GLU A 347 18.11 -18.92 -10.31
C GLU A 347 19.40 -19.27 -9.53
N ASP A 348 20.46 -18.47 -9.70
CA ASP A 348 21.80 -18.71 -9.12
C ASP A 348 22.02 -18.12 -7.72
N THR A 349 21.01 -17.48 -7.12
CA THR A 349 21.17 -16.84 -5.81
C THR A 349 21.31 -17.90 -4.71
N ARG A 350 22.50 -17.99 -4.10
CA ARG A 350 22.79 -18.90 -2.97
C ARG A 350 22.44 -18.31 -1.59
N LEU A 351 21.67 -17.23 -1.59
CA LEU A 351 21.12 -16.61 -0.38
C LEU A 351 20.38 -17.68 0.45
N GLY A 352 20.61 -17.67 1.77
CA GLY A 352 20.10 -18.69 2.67
C GLY A 352 20.28 -18.30 4.13
N GLY A 353 19.28 -18.57 4.97
CA GLY A 353 19.20 -18.09 6.34
C GLY A 353 18.41 -16.77 6.45
N ASP A 354 18.78 -15.96 7.44
CA ASP A 354 18.08 -14.71 7.77
C ASP A 354 18.50 -13.57 6.84
N MET A 355 17.50 -12.91 6.26
CA MET A 355 17.68 -11.77 5.36
C MET A 355 16.80 -10.60 5.81
N GLN A 356 17.45 -9.52 6.23
CA GLN A 356 16.80 -8.27 6.61
C GLN A 356 17.23 -7.17 5.65
N VAL A 357 16.29 -6.66 4.85
CA VAL A 357 16.55 -5.58 3.90
C VAL A 357 15.78 -4.35 4.34
N ARG A 358 16.47 -3.28 4.71
CA ARG A 358 15.87 -2.00 5.05
C ARG A 358 16.03 -1.05 3.88
N ALA A 359 14.93 -0.59 3.29
CA ALA A 359 14.96 0.30 2.15
C ALA A 359 14.20 1.60 2.47
N MET A 360 14.83 2.74 2.17
CA MET A 360 14.19 4.05 2.30
C MET A 360 13.19 4.29 1.17
N ASP A 361 13.63 4.03 -0.06
CA ASP A 361 12.87 4.24 -1.29
C ASP A 361 12.98 3.00 -2.21
N MET A 362 12.26 3.02 -3.33
CA MET A 362 12.36 1.98 -4.37
C MET A 362 13.25 2.43 -5.51
N CYS A 363 14.06 1.53 -6.07
CA CYS A 363 14.95 1.89 -7.18
C CYS A 363 14.13 2.45 -8.36
N GLY A 364 14.55 3.61 -8.89
CA GLY A 364 13.84 4.32 -9.96
C GLY A 364 12.73 5.28 -9.49
N TYR A 365 12.39 5.32 -8.19
CA TYR A 365 11.31 6.13 -7.64
C TYR A 365 11.72 7.06 -6.48
N GLU A 366 13.01 7.40 -6.39
CA GLU A 366 13.65 8.10 -5.25
C GLU A 366 13.06 9.49 -4.91
N GLU A 367 12.30 10.11 -5.82
CA GLU A 367 11.67 11.43 -5.62
C GLU A 367 10.15 11.40 -5.40
N LYS A 368 9.49 10.23 -5.46
CA LYS A 368 8.01 10.13 -5.49
C LYS A 368 7.45 9.22 -4.40
N ARG A 369 7.47 9.71 -3.15
CA ARG A 369 7.03 9.00 -1.92
C ARG A 369 5.57 8.52 -1.87
N SER A 370 4.75 8.72 -2.90
CA SER A 370 3.34 8.32 -2.88
C SER A 370 2.75 8.06 -4.27
N THR A 371 3.55 7.51 -5.19
CA THR A 371 3.00 7.07 -6.48
C THR A 371 2.52 5.63 -6.41
N THR A 372 1.40 5.34 -7.08
CA THR A 372 0.92 3.97 -7.31
C THR A 372 2.03 3.07 -7.85
N ALA A 373 2.89 3.61 -8.71
CA ALA A 373 4.06 2.92 -9.24
C ALA A 373 5.07 2.45 -8.18
N ALA A 374 5.25 3.18 -7.07
CA ALA A 374 6.12 2.74 -5.98
C ALA A 374 5.49 1.58 -5.19
N MET A 375 4.16 1.55 -5.09
CA MET A 375 3.43 0.42 -4.49
C MET A 375 3.46 -0.80 -5.40
N ASP A 376 3.31 -0.63 -6.71
CA ASP A 376 3.46 -1.71 -7.70
C ASP A 376 4.88 -2.31 -7.64
N ALA A 377 5.91 -1.45 -7.49
CA ALA A 377 7.30 -1.89 -7.30
C ALA A 377 7.51 -2.64 -5.97
N LEU A 378 6.84 -2.22 -4.89
CA LEU A 378 6.84 -2.93 -3.61
C LEU A 378 6.20 -4.32 -3.74
N GLU A 379 5.05 -4.39 -4.38
CA GLU A 379 4.38 -5.66 -4.64
C GLU A 379 5.29 -6.60 -5.45
N ALA A 380 5.93 -6.10 -6.51
CA ALA A 380 6.89 -6.87 -7.31
C ALA A 380 8.08 -7.38 -6.47
N MET A 381 8.61 -6.54 -5.55
CA MET A 381 9.70 -6.92 -4.66
C MET A 381 9.27 -8.01 -3.65
N LEU A 382 8.07 -7.90 -3.07
CA LEU A 382 7.51 -8.90 -2.17
C LEU A 382 7.24 -10.23 -2.90
N GLN A 383 6.74 -10.18 -4.13
CA GLN A 383 6.56 -11.35 -4.99
C GLN A 383 7.90 -12.02 -5.31
N ALA A 384 8.94 -11.26 -5.65
CA ALA A 384 10.27 -11.80 -5.91
C ALA A 384 10.89 -12.47 -4.67
N ALA A 385 10.71 -11.87 -3.49
CA ALA A 385 11.14 -12.44 -2.21
C ALA A 385 10.43 -13.77 -1.91
N ARG A 386 9.11 -13.86 -2.13
CA ARG A 386 8.37 -15.14 -2.01
C ARG A 386 8.88 -16.19 -3.00
N GLY A 387 9.17 -15.79 -4.22
CA GLY A 387 9.76 -16.66 -5.22
C GLY A 387 11.07 -17.28 -4.74
N LEU A 388 11.93 -16.49 -4.10
CA LEU A 388 13.18 -16.98 -3.50
C LEU A 388 12.92 -17.99 -2.37
N ILE A 389 12.00 -17.68 -1.44
CA ILE A 389 11.63 -18.56 -0.33
C ILE A 389 11.11 -19.90 -0.85
N HIS A 390 10.22 -19.87 -1.85
CA HIS A 390 9.64 -21.07 -2.44
C HIS A 390 10.70 -21.93 -3.16
N ARG A 391 11.62 -21.31 -3.90
CA ARG A 391 12.76 -22.00 -4.52
C ARG A 391 13.70 -22.62 -3.48
N GLY A 392 13.95 -21.91 -2.37
CA GLY A 392 14.74 -22.41 -1.24
C GLY A 392 14.14 -23.67 -0.61
N ALA A 393 12.82 -23.70 -0.41
CA ALA A 393 12.09 -24.85 0.11
C ALA A 393 12.05 -26.03 -0.89
N GLY A 394 11.88 -25.76 -2.18
CA GLY A 394 11.80 -26.77 -3.25
C GLY A 394 13.15 -27.30 -3.78
N SER A 395 14.27 -26.85 -3.20
CA SER A 395 15.62 -27.26 -3.57
C SER A 395 15.91 -28.71 -3.14
N ARG A 396 16.84 -29.40 -3.84
CA ARG A 396 17.31 -30.77 -3.45
C ARG A 396 17.81 -30.86 -2.00
N ALA A 397 18.27 -29.75 -1.43
CA ALA A 397 18.53 -29.58 -0.01
C ALA A 397 17.71 -28.36 0.45
N PRO A 398 16.62 -28.56 1.23
CA PRO A 398 15.77 -27.46 1.70
C PRO A 398 16.59 -26.44 2.46
N ARG A 399 16.35 -25.16 2.19
CA ARG A 399 16.95 -24.05 2.92
C ARG A 399 15.84 -23.25 3.60
N ASP A 400 15.97 -23.06 4.91
CA ASP A 400 15.14 -22.10 5.63
C ASP A 400 15.62 -20.70 5.27
N ILE A 401 14.80 -19.97 4.50
CA ILE A 401 15.04 -18.59 4.11
C ILE A 401 14.00 -17.73 4.80
N TYR A 402 14.47 -16.84 5.65
CA TYR A 402 13.62 -15.90 6.35
C TYR A 402 13.89 -14.50 5.83
N VAL A 403 12.87 -13.81 5.32
CA VAL A 403 13.02 -12.49 4.70
C VAL A 403 12.15 -11.48 5.43
N GLU A 404 12.76 -10.39 5.90
CA GLU A 404 12.08 -9.20 6.41
C GLU A 404 12.46 -7.99 5.56
N ILE A 405 11.46 -7.26 5.09
CA ILE A 405 11.66 -6.05 4.31
C ILE A 405 11.11 -4.86 5.10
N PHE A 406 11.96 -3.89 5.40
CA PHE A 406 11.55 -2.67 6.08
C PHE A 406 11.36 -1.57 5.05
N PHE A 407 10.14 -1.05 4.95
CA PHE A 407 9.77 -0.01 4.00
C PHE A 407 8.68 0.89 4.59
N ALA A 408 8.77 2.20 4.40
CA ALA A 408 7.79 3.18 4.89
C ALA A 408 7.41 3.01 6.39
N SER A 409 8.39 2.76 7.25
CA SER A 409 8.22 2.50 8.69
C SER A 409 7.39 1.25 9.05
N CYS A 410 7.14 0.39 8.06
CA CYS A 410 6.49 -0.91 8.23
C CYS A 410 7.49 -2.04 7.97
N ILE A 411 7.20 -3.22 8.53
CA ILE A 411 7.97 -4.44 8.33
C ILE A 411 7.09 -5.43 7.59
N PHE A 412 7.54 -5.84 6.41
CA PHE A 412 6.85 -6.80 5.58
C PHE A 412 7.50 -8.18 5.75
N GLU A 413 6.65 -9.18 5.97
CA GLU A 413 7.03 -10.59 6.06
C GLU A 413 6.41 -11.36 4.89
N PRO A 414 7.13 -11.47 3.76
CA PRO A 414 6.58 -12.02 2.52
C PRO A 414 6.11 -13.47 2.67
N ALA A 415 6.76 -14.24 3.55
CA ALA A 415 6.42 -15.63 3.86
C ALA A 415 5.00 -15.78 4.45
N PHE A 416 4.62 -14.86 5.33
CA PHE A 416 3.33 -14.88 6.04
C PHE A 416 2.29 -13.92 5.44
N ARG A 417 2.69 -13.07 4.49
CA ARG A 417 1.87 -11.98 3.93
C ARG A 417 1.36 -11.01 5.00
N LEU A 418 2.22 -10.75 6.00
CA LEU A 418 1.92 -9.86 7.11
C LEU A 418 2.72 -8.57 7.01
N VAL A 419 2.10 -7.49 7.46
CA VAL A 419 2.72 -6.17 7.58
C VAL A 419 2.62 -5.73 9.03
N HIS A 420 3.76 -5.42 9.63
CA HIS A 420 3.89 -4.98 11.03
C HIS A 420 4.20 -3.49 11.07
N GLY A 421 3.56 -2.75 11.96
CA GLY A 421 3.74 -1.30 12.09
C GLY A 421 2.85 -0.70 13.16
N ASP A 422 2.89 0.63 13.28
CA ASP A 422 1.91 1.38 14.06
C ASP A 422 0.77 1.82 13.13
N PHE A 423 -0.38 1.16 13.29
CA PHE A 423 -1.60 1.45 12.54
C PHE A 423 -2.64 2.17 13.40
N SER A 424 -2.31 2.53 14.64
CA SER A 424 -3.23 3.15 15.61
C SER A 424 -3.80 4.46 15.07
N LEU A 425 -2.92 5.32 14.52
CA LEU A 425 -3.33 6.61 13.94
C LEU A 425 -4.24 6.41 12.71
N ALA A 426 -3.97 5.38 11.92
CA ALA A 426 -4.80 5.07 10.76
C ALA A 426 -6.19 4.56 11.18
N HIS A 427 -6.25 3.71 12.20
CA HIS A 427 -7.50 3.23 12.81
C HIS A 427 -8.35 4.37 13.38
N ILE A 428 -7.72 5.33 14.06
CA ILE A 428 -8.42 6.53 14.54
C ILE A 428 -8.91 7.38 13.35
N SER A 429 -8.05 7.62 12.35
CA SER A 429 -8.38 8.46 11.20
C SER A 429 -9.49 7.88 10.30
N SER A 430 -9.64 6.56 10.31
CA SER A 430 -10.70 5.84 9.59
C SER A 430 -11.99 5.75 10.41
N GLY A 431 -12.02 6.27 11.64
CA GLY A 431 -13.17 6.14 12.54
C GLY A 431 -13.41 4.70 13.00
N GLY A 432 -12.34 3.90 13.10
CA GLY A 432 -12.39 2.48 13.45
C GLY A 432 -12.64 1.52 12.29
N LEU A 433 -12.68 2.02 11.04
CA LEU A 433 -13.03 1.22 9.85
C LEU A 433 -11.84 0.53 9.17
N TRP A 434 -10.61 0.97 9.43
CA TRP A 434 -9.39 0.44 8.82
C TRP A 434 -8.15 0.71 9.69
N PRO A 435 -7.27 -0.28 9.95
CA PRO A 435 -7.40 -1.68 9.53
C PRO A 435 -8.51 -2.42 10.30
N ALA A 436 -9.14 -3.38 9.64
CA ALA A 436 -10.19 -4.25 10.18
C ALA A 436 -9.58 -5.41 10.97
N ASP A 437 -8.51 -6.04 10.47
CA ASP A 437 -7.88 -7.21 11.09
C ASP A 437 -6.57 -6.85 11.82
N MET A 438 -6.67 -5.93 12.79
CA MET A 438 -5.52 -5.52 13.59
C MET A 438 -5.18 -6.56 14.67
N ARG A 439 -3.97 -7.14 14.61
CA ARG A 439 -3.47 -8.12 15.61
C ARG A 439 -2.27 -7.55 16.34
N SER A 440 -2.02 -7.99 17.58
CA SER A 440 -0.82 -7.60 18.31
C SER A 440 0.43 -8.21 17.68
N SER A 441 1.46 -7.39 17.50
CA SER A 441 2.77 -7.77 16.95
C SER A 441 3.83 -7.64 18.04
N GLY A 442 4.64 -8.69 18.22
CA GLY A 442 5.85 -8.65 19.05
C GLY A 442 7.05 -7.97 18.38
N LYS A 443 6.88 -7.44 17.17
CA LYS A 443 7.94 -6.82 16.38
C LYS A 443 7.80 -5.30 16.40
N GLY A 444 8.80 -4.63 16.98
CA GLY A 444 8.94 -3.18 16.94
C GLY A 444 9.61 -2.69 15.65
N PRO A 445 9.93 -1.39 15.53
CA PRO A 445 10.41 -0.77 14.29
C PRO A 445 11.80 -1.29 13.87
N TYR A 446 12.50 -1.96 14.79
CA TYR A 446 13.79 -2.58 14.57
C TYR A 446 13.70 -4.09 14.32
N GLY A 447 12.50 -4.67 14.21
CA GLY A 447 12.28 -6.11 14.06
C GLY A 447 12.27 -6.83 15.40
N SER A 448 12.59 -8.12 15.39
CA SER A 448 12.67 -8.99 16.57
C SER A 448 13.95 -8.83 17.40
N THR A 449 14.96 -8.13 16.86
CA THR A 449 16.32 -8.08 17.42
C THR A 449 16.67 -6.76 18.12
N GLY A 450 15.81 -5.75 18.04
CA GLY A 450 16.01 -4.47 18.70
C GLY A 450 15.39 -4.44 20.09
N THR A 451 16.22 -4.22 21.12
CA THR A 451 15.74 -3.81 22.45
C THR A 451 15.17 -2.40 22.34
N TYR A 452 13.88 -2.28 22.04
CA TYR A 452 13.13 -1.07 22.39
C TYR A 452 12.95 -1.15 23.91
N ASP A 453 13.34 -0.09 24.63
CA ASP A 453 13.20 -0.07 26.09
C ASP A 453 11.74 -0.39 26.47
N ASN A 454 11.59 -1.34 27.38
CA ASN A 454 10.34 -2.03 27.74
C ASN A 454 9.30 -1.16 28.48
N ASP A 455 9.28 0.16 28.24
CA ASP A 455 8.54 1.12 29.07
C ASP A 455 7.39 1.87 28.35
N GLU A 456 7.09 1.60 27.06
CA GLU A 456 5.97 2.25 26.35
C GLU A 456 4.78 1.30 26.07
N GLU A 457 3.61 1.71 26.57
CA GLU A 457 2.33 0.98 26.70
C GLU A 457 1.60 0.61 25.39
N ASN A 458 2.18 0.80 24.20
CA ASN A 458 1.49 0.53 22.93
C ASN A 458 2.11 -0.63 22.16
N PRO A 459 1.48 -1.83 22.15
CA PRO A 459 1.96 -2.93 21.33
C PRO A 459 1.84 -2.55 19.85
N PHE A 460 2.93 -2.73 19.10
CA PHE A 460 2.90 -2.68 17.64
C PHE A 460 1.84 -3.64 17.11
N GLN A 461 1.30 -3.37 15.93
CA GLN A 461 0.25 -4.20 15.35
C GLN A 461 0.69 -4.83 14.04
N CYS A 462 0.01 -5.90 13.64
CA CYS A 462 0.14 -6.47 12.31
C CYS A 462 -1.22 -6.61 11.63
N ILE A 463 -1.19 -6.49 10.30
CA ILE A 463 -2.34 -6.59 9.40
C ILE A 463 -1.95 -7.44 8.19
N ASP A 464 -2.95 -7.90 7.45
CA ASP A 464 -2.73 -8.59 6.19
C ASP A 464 -2.18 -7.64 5.11
N GLU A 465 -1.26 -8.12 4.28
CA GLU A 465 -0.66 -7.34 3.20
C GLU A 465 -1.70 -6.84 2.18
N ASP A 466 -2.71 -7.63 1.85
CA ASP A 466 -3.78 -7.21 0.94
C ASP A 466 -4.59 -6.06 1.55
N GLU A 467 -4.76 -6.07 2.88
CA GLU A 467 -5.40 -4.97 3.60
C GLU A 467 -4.55 -3.70 3.61
N TYR A 468 -3.23 -3.82 3.76
CA TYR A 468 -2.30 -2.71 3.65
C TYR A 468 -2.42 -2.01 2.29
N PHE A 469 -2.31 -2.76 1.19
CA PHE A 469 -2.41 -2.20 -0.16
C PHE A 469 -3.79 -1.59 -0.42
N ARG A 470 -4.89 -2.25 -0.02
CA ARG A 470 -6.25 -1.69 -0.14
C ARG A 470 -6.41 -0.37 0.62
N GLY A 471 -5.83 -0.24 1.81
CA GLY A 471 -5.85 0.97 2.62
C GLY A 471 -5.20 2.17 1.92
N CYS A 472 -4.02 1.96 1.35
CA CYS A 472 -3.29 2.98 0.60
C CYS A 472 -4.10 3.57 -0.57
N PHE A 473 -4.85 2.74 -1.31
CA PHE A 473 -5.68 3.20 -2.43
C PHE A 473 -6.99 3.89 -1.99
N ARG A 474 -7.58 3.47 -0.87
CA ARG A 474 -8.86 4.03 -0.36
C ARG A 474 -8.75 5.50 0.05
N LEU A 475 -7.64 5.90 0.68
CA LEU A 475 -7.45 7.27 1.16
C LEU A 475 -7.43 8.29 0.00
N VAL A 476 -6.70 7.96 -1.08
CA VAL A 476 -6.60 8.80 -2.28
C VAL A 476 -7.95 8.89 -2.99
N ARG A 477 -8.65 7.75 -3.18
CA ARG A 477 -9.99 7.73 -3.79
C ARG A 477 -10.99 8.58 -2.98
N ARG A 478 -10.95 8.50 -1.64
CA ARG A 478 -11.84 9.28 -0.76
C ARG A 478 -11.63 10.79 -0.91
N LEU A 479 -10.37 11.23 -0.92
CA LEU A 479 -10.04 12.65 -1.08
C LEU A 479 -10.47 13.17 -2.46
N VAL A 480 -10.23 12.41 -3.53
CA VAL A 480 -10.65 12.77 -4.89
C VAL A 480 -12.18 12.88 -4.98
N LEU A 481 -12.92 11.89 -4.48
CA LEU A 481 -14.39 11.92 -4.54
C LEU A 481 -14.98 13.10 -3.74
N ARG A 482 -14.50 13.31 -2.51
CA ARG A 482 -15.05 14.33 -1.59
C ARG A 482 -14.74 15.78 -2.02
N TYR A 483 -13.56 16.02 -2.58
CA TYR A 483 -13.07 17.37 -2.87
C TYR A 483 -12.99 17.73 -4.37
N ILE A 484 -12.96 16.75 -5.27
CA ILE A 484 -12.79 17.01 -6.72
C ILE A 484 -14.05 16.65 -7.52
N VAL A 485 -14.68 15.50 -7.24
CA VAL A 485 -15.76 14.95 -8.07
C VAL A 485 -17.15 15.41 -7.61
N TYR A 486 -17.49 15.26 -6.33
CA TYR A 486 -18.83 15.58 -5.81
C TYR A 486 -19.15 17.06 -5.55
N PRO A 487 -18.19 17.97 -5.23
CA PRO A 487 -18.51 19.38 -5.03
C PRO A 487 -18.96 20.06 -6.33
N GLN A 488 -19.93 20.99 -6.24
CA GLN A 488 -20.32 21.88 -7.33
C GLN A 488 -19.89 23.31 -6.99
N LEU A 489 -19.11 23.94 -7.88
CA LEU A 489 -18.65 25.32 -7.72
C LEU A 489 -19.65 26.35 -8.27
N LEU A 490 -20.42 25.99 -9.30
CA LEU A 490 -21.43 26.85 -9.92
C LEU A 490 -22.78 26.13 -10.01
N PRO A 491 -23.89 26.74 -9.52
CA PRO A 491 -25.24 26.21 -9.69
C PRO A 491 -25.67 26.20 -11.16
N ARG A 492 -26.64 25.34 -11.51
CA ARG A 492 -27.10 25.11 -12.89
C ARG A 492 -27.65 26.39 -13.52
N LEU A 493 -26.93 26.97 -14.47
CA LEU A 493 -27.40 28.09 -15.30
C LEU A 493 -27.96 27.54 -16.62
N ARG A 494 -28.95 28.21 -17.22
CA ARG A 494 -29.58 27.77 -18.50
C ARG A 494 -28.58 27.49 -19.62
N PHE A 495 -27.45 28.19 -19.63
CA PHE A 495 -26.40 28.10 -20.65
C PHE A 495 -25.09 27.48 -20.16
N ALA A 496 -24.93 27.21 -18.86
CA ALA A 496 -23.76 26.57 -18.27
C ALA A 496 -24.23 25.44 -17.32
N GLY A 497 -23.86 24.19 -17.64
CA GLY A 497 -24.16 23.03 -16.80
C GLY A 497 -23.49 23.11 -15.43
N PRO A 498 -23.71 22.17 -14.49
CA PRO A 498 -23.01 22.17 -13.21
C PRO A 498 -21.50 21.91 -13.39
N TRP A 499 -20.65 22.74 -12.78
CA TRP A 499 -19.19 22.58 -12.82
C TRP A 499 -18.67 22.05 -11.48
N SER A 500 -17.98 20.90 -11.50
CA SER A 500 -17.15 20.44 -10.38
C SER A 500 -15.73 21.03 -10.47
N PRO A 501 -14.95 21.08 -9.38
CA PRO A 501 -13.54 21.49 -9.43
C PRO A 501 -12.72 20.73 -10.48
N GLY A 502 -12.92 19.41 -10.58
CA GLY A 502 -12.30 18.59 -11.63
C GLY A 502 -12.77 18.98 -13.04
N GLY A 503 -14.06 19.29 -13.20
CA GLY A 503 -14.62 19.81 -14.45
C GLY A 503 -13.99 21.15 -14.87
N VAL A 504 -13.83 22.11 -13.95
CA VAL A 504 -13.15 23.38 -14.23
C VAL A 504 -11.71 23.15 -14.66
N PHE A 505 -10.99 22.28 -13.96
CA PHE A 505 -9.59 21.98 -14.28
C PHE A 505 -9.42 21.37 -15.67
N ILE A 506 -10.27 20.41 -16.06
CA ILE A 506 -10.26 19.81 -17.40
C ILE A 506 -10.54 20.86 -18.47
N GLN A 507 -11.48 21.78 -18.24
CA GLN A 507 -11.81 22.86 -19.18
C GLN A 507 -10.67 23.88 -19.31
N LEU A 508 -9.99 24.21 -18.20
CA LEU A 508 -8.80 25.06 -18.22
C LEU A 508 -7.67 24.41 -19.01
N ILE A 509 -7.37 23.13 -18.77
CA ILE A 509 -6.37 22.39 -19.56
C ILE A 509 -6.75 22.42 -21.04
N PHE A 510 -8.00 22.10 -21.38
CA PHE A 510 -8.46 22.10 -22.77
C PHE A 510 -8.29 23.47 -23.44
N ALA A 511 -8.65 24.56 -22.77
CA ALA A 511 -8.47 25.92 -23.27
C ALA A 511 -6.98 26.29 -23.39
N SER A 512 -6.15 25.96 -22.39
CA SER A 512 -4.71 26.21 -22.38
C SER A 512 -3.98 25.43 -23.48
N THR A 513 -4.34 24.16 -23.72
CA THR A 513 -3.78 23.35 -24.81
C THR A 513 -4.12 23.96 -26.17
N ASN A 514 -5.36 24.37 -26.41
CA ASN A 514 -5.73 25.05 -27.65
C ASN A 514 -4.94 26.36 -27.84
N ALA A 515 -4.85 27.19 -26.78
CA ALA A 515 -4.07 28.44 -26.83
C ALA A 515 -2.57 28.19 -27.09
N PHE A 516 -2.00 27.16 -26.45
CA PHE A 516 -0.63 26.74 -26.66
C PHE A 516 -0.40 26.26 -28.10
N CYS A 517 -1.28 25.43 -28.66
CA CYS A 517 -1.17 24.96 -30.04
C CYS A 517 -1.27 26.09 -31.08
N VAL A 518 -2.02 27.16 -30.77
CA VAL A 518 -2.08 28.38 -31.61
C VAL A 518 -0.76 29.16 -31.53
N GLY A 519 -0.21 29.37 -30.32
CA GLY A 519 0.91 30.29 -30.10
C GLY A 519 2.32 29.69 -30.13
N PHE A 520 2.48 28.42 -29.78
CA PHE A 520 3.81 27.81 -29.57
C PHE A 520 4.57 27.66 -30.89
N ARG A 521 5.73 28.32 -30.97
CA ARG A 521 6.57 28.39 -32.19
C ARG A 521 5.78 28.82 -33.43
N ALA A 522 4.80 29.70 -33.28
CA ALA A 522 4.17 30.36 -34.43
C ALA A 522 5.17 31.36 -35.02
N ILE A 523 5.46 31.23 -36.32
CA ILE A 523 6.48 32.04 -36.99
C ILE A 523 5.88 33.39 -37.43
N SER A 524 4.56 33.46 -37.61
CA SER A 524 3.82 34.67 -37.95
C SER A 524 2.38 34.65 -37.40
N ILE A 525 1.73 35.81 -37.37
CA ILE A 525 0.33 35.91 -36.94
C ILE A 525 -0.63 35.19 -37.91
N GLN A 526 -0.23 35.06 -39.18
CA GLN A 526 -0.97 34.30 -40.21
C GLN A 526 -0.83 32.79 -40.00
N ASP A 527 0.36 32.30 -39.61
CA ASP A 527 0.59 30.91 -39.24
C ASP A 527 -0.22 30.54 -37.98
N ALA A 528 -0.26 31.41 -36.97
CA ALA A 528 -1.14 31.25 -35.81
C ALA A 528 -2.63 31.21 -36.21
N GLY A 529 -3.04 32.08 -37.15
CA GLY A 529 -4.40 32.13 -37.68
C GLY A 529 -4.81 30.87 -38.45
N TRP A 530 -3.90 30.30 -39.25
CA TRP A 530 -4.12 29.02 -39.95
C TRP A 530 -4.23 27.85 -38.98
N ARG A 531 -3.35 27.79 -37.97
CA ARG A 531 -3.41 26.77 -36.90
C ARG A 531 -4.72 26.86 -36.10
N ALA A 532 -5.19 28.07 -35.82
CA ALA A 532 -6.49 28.30 -35.18
C ALA A 532 -7.66 27.78 -36.04
N ALA A 533 -7.59 27.90 -37.38
CA ALA A 533 -8.59 27.34 -38.29
C ALA A 533 -8.63 25.80 -38.21
N GLN A 534 -7.47 25.16 -38.27
CA GLN A 534 -7.35 23.69 -38.15
C GLN A 534 -7.85 23.20 -36.80
N LEU A 535 -7.49 23.88 -35.71
CA LEU A 535 -7.99 23.56 -34.36
C LEU A 535 -9.50 23.79 -34.23
N SER A 536 -10.05 24.83 -34.87
CA SER A 536 -11.50 25.05 -34.92
C SER A 536 -12.21 23.90 -35.63
N LEU A 537 -11.68 23.42 -36.77
CA LEU A 537 -12.21 22.27 -37.50
C LEU A 537 -12.13 20.98 -36.67
N ILE A 538 -11.00 20.72 -36.00
CA ILE A 538 -10.82 19.57 -35.11
C ILE A 538 -11.84 19.62 -33.96
N ASN A 539 -12.03 20.80 -33.36
CA ASN A 539 -13.01 21.01 -32.29
C ASN A 539 -14.48 20.90 -32.77
N LEU A 540 -14.75 20.93 -34.08
CA LEU A 540 -16.08 20.66 -34.65
C LEU A 540 -16.34 19.16 -34.89
N ILE A 541 -15.32 18.29 -34.81
CA ILE A 541 -15.50 16.84 -34.98
C ILE A 541 -16.48 16.27 -33.93
N PRO A 542 -16.41 16.60 -32.62
CA PRO A 542 -17.42 16.15 -31.66
C PRO A 542 -18.83 16.72 -31.90
N ALA A 543 -18.97 17.77 -32.72
CA ALA A 543 -20.24 18.39 -33.05
C ALA A 543 -20.90 17.80 -34.30
N TYR A 544 -20.12 17.41 -35.30
CA TYR A 544 -20.61 16.97 -36.61
C TYR A 544 -20.15 15.57 -37.03
N GLY A 545 -19.33 14.90 -36.23
CA GLY A 545 -18.75 13.59 -36.53
C GLY A 545 -19.71 12.39 -36.42
N GLY A 546 -20.99 12.61 -36.12
CA GLY A 546 -21.97 11.54 -35.98
C GLY A 546 -23.41 12.02 -36.19
N PRO A 547 -24.35 11.11 -36.49
CA PRO A 547 -25.75 11.48 -36.75
C PRO A 547 -26.48 11.95 -35.48
N HIS A 548 -25.98 11.58 -34.30
CA HIS A 548 -26.52 11.95 -33.00
C HIS A 548 -25.43 11.90 -31.92
N LEU A 549 -25.52 12.72 -30.88
CA LEU A 549 -24.53 12.84 -29.79
C LEU A 549 -24.24 11.51 -29.08
N SER A 550 -25.24 10.63 -29.01
CA SER A 550 -25.10 9.32 -28.38
C SER A 550 -24.20 8.37 -29.15
N PHE A 551 -24.16 8.47 -30.48
CA PHE A 551 -23.29 7.63 -31.30
C PHE A 551 -21.82 7.85 -30.91
N LEU A 552 -21.37 9.09 -30.89
CA LEU A 552 -19.99 9.41 -30.51
C LEU A 552 -19.72 9.10 -29.03
N ALA A 553 -20.68 9.33 -28.14
CA ALA A 553 -20.56 8.95 -26.73
C ALA A 553 -20.27 7.45 -26.59
N ASP A 554 -21.00 6.59 -27.31
CA ASP A 554 -20.80 5.13 -27.26
C ASP A 554 -19.48 4.70 -27.92
N VAL A 555 -19.12 5.29 -29.07
CA VAL A 555 -17.84 5.01 -29.76
C VAL A 555 -16.64 5.27 -28.84
N PHE A 556 -16.72 6.31 -28.02
CA PHE A 556 -15.66 6.67 -27.06
C PHE A 556 -15.86 6.06 -25.67
N GLY A 557 -16.92 5.26 -25.44
CA GLY A 557 -17.22 4.67 -24.13
C GLY A 557 -17.51 5.70 -23.03
N LEU A 558 -18.07 6.85 -23.39
CA LEU A 558 -18.37 7.96 -22.48
C LEU A 558 -19.87 8.04 -22.17
N SER A 559 -20.21 8.55 -20.99
CA SER A 559 -21.60 8.86 -20.67
C SER A 559 -22.14 9.99 -21.56
N LEU A 560 -23.45 10.00 -21.83
CA LEU A 560 -24.07 11.04 -22.66
C LEU A 560 -23.93 12.43 -22.03
N SER A 561 -23.95 12.53 -20.70
CA SER A 561 -23.77 13.81 -19.99
C SER A 561 -22.34 14.33 -20.15
N SER A 562 -21.33 13.44 -20.03
CA SER A 562 -19.93 13.75 -20.31
C SER A 562 -19.73 14.19 -21.76
N PHE A 563 -20.32 13.47 -22.72
CA PHE A 563 -20.18 13.82 -24.13
C PHE A 563 -20.90 15.12 -24.50
N ARG A 564 -22.07 15.40 -23.90
CA ARG A 564 -22.74 16.71 -24.05
C ARG A 564 -21.88 17.86 -23.53
N LEU A 565 -21.11 17.65 -22.47
CA LEU A 565 -20.15 18.63 -21.98
C LEU A 565 -19.02 18.84 -23.00
N ILE A 566 -18.41 17.75 -23.50
CA ILE A 566 -17.37 17.82 -24.54
C ILE A 566 -17.88 18.55 -25.78
N HIS A 567 -19.06 18.17 -26.28
CA HIS A 567 -19.71 18.79 -27.43
C HIS A 567 -19.89 20.31 -27.24
N ARG A 568 -20.42 20.73 -26.08
CA ARG A 568 -20.62 22.15 -25.77
C ARG A 568 -19.29 22.89 -25.67
N SER A 569 -18.30 22.33 -24.97
CA SER A 569 -16.98 22.94 -24.80
C SER A 569 -16.24 23.08 -26.11
N ALA A 570 -16.26 22.04 -26.95
CA ALA A 570 -15.62 22.05 -28.26
C ALA A 570 -16.31 23.06 -29.19
N GLY A 571 -17.65 23.08 -29.23
CA GLY A 571 -18.41 24.06 -30.00
C GLY A 571 -18.17 25.51 -29.56
N VAL A 572 -18.14 25.77 -28.25
CA VAL A 572 -17.83 27.11 -27.70
C VAL A 572 -16.39 27.52 -28.01
N MET A 573 -15.42 26.59 -27.95
CA MET A 573 -14.00 26.86 -28.27
C MET A 573 -13.74 27.09 -29.76
N SER A 574 -14.53 26.45 -30.65
CA SER A 574 -14.45 26.69 -32.09
C SER A 574 -14.80 28.13 -32.48
N LEU A 575 -15.69 28.81 -31.74
CA LEU A 575 -16.10 30.20 -32.03
C LEU A 575 -14.94 31.22 -31.93
N PRO A 576 -14.19 31.34 -30.82
CA PRO A 576 -13.06 32.26 -30.73
C PRO A 576 -11.89 31.85 -31.65
N LEU A 577 -11.65 30.55 -31.87
CA LEU A 577 -10.63 30.08 -32.82
C LEU A 577 -10.97 30.49 -34.26
N LEU A 578 -12.23 30.33 -34.66
CA LEU A 578 -12.74 30.78 -35.96
C LEU A 578 -12.70 32.30 -36.08
N GLY A 579 -13.07 33.03 -35.02
CA GLY A 579 -12.99 34.50 -34.99
C GLY A 579 -11.56 35.02 -35.15
N PHE A 580 -10.59 34.40 -34.46
CA PHE A 580 -9.17 34.71 -34.61
C PHE A 580 -8.67 34.42 -36.03
N HIS A 581 -9.05 33.26 -36.60
CA HIS A 581 -8.74 32.94 -37.98
C HIS A 581 -9.30 33.99 -38.95
N ILE A 582 -10.59 34.35 -38.85
CA ILE A 582 -11.23 35.36 -39.71
C ILE A 582 -10.52 36.71 -39.59
N ALA A 583 -10.17 37.15 -38.38
CA ALA A 583 -9.44 38.41 -38.19
C ALA A 583 -8.06 38.40 -38.88
N THR A 584 -7.32 37.29 -38.77
CA THR A 584 -6.02 37.14 -39.46
C THR A 584 -6.17 36.99 -40.98
N ALA A 585 -7.21 36.31 -41.46
CA ALA A 585 -7.48 36.12 -42.89
C ALA A 585 -7.94 37.43 -43.56
N MET A 586 -8.77 38.24 -42.88
CA MET A 586 -9.16 39.58 -43.32
C MET A 586 -7.95 40.53 -43.39
N SER A 587 -6.97 40.37 -42.49
CA SER A 587 -5.71 41.13 -42.56
C SER A 587 -4.77 40.68 -43.69
N ALA A 588 -5.00 39.50 -44.28
CA ALA A 588 -4.10 38.84 -45.21
C ALA A 588 -4.67 38.62 -46.63
N GLY A 589 -5.96 38.91 -46.87
CA GLY A 589 -6.57 38.95 -48.20
C GLY A 589 -6.65 37.61 -48.95
N THR A 590 -6.99 36.50 -48.29
CA THR A 590 -7.04 35.16 -48.92
C THR A 590 -8.45 34.53 -48.92
N SER A 591 -8.77 33.76 -49.97
CA SER A 591 -10.03 33.02 -50.14
C SER A 591 -9.87 31.51 -49.87
N PHE A 592 -10.90 30.87 -49.32
CA PHE A 592 -10.88 29.47 -48.88
C PHE A 592 -12.02 28.66 -49.53
N PRO A 593 -11.77 27.50 -50.15
CA PRO A 593 -12.80 26.64 -50.72
C PRO A 593 -13.29 25.58 -49.71
N LEU A 594 -14.61 25.39 -49.67
CA LEU A 594 -15.33 24.43 -48.83
C LEU A 594 -15.81 23.26 -49.68
N ASP A 595 -14.94 22.31 -50.02
CA ASP A 595 -15.44 21.02 -50.51
C ASP A 595 -14.43 19.90 -50.33
N VAL A 596 -14.52 19.18 -49.20
CA VAL A 596 -14.39 17.72 -49.13
C VAL A 596 -15.11 17.25 -47.85
N ALA A 597 -16.42 17.04 -47.94
CA ALA A 597 -17.22 16.37 -46.91
C ALA A 597 -17.56 14.91 -47.29
N SER A 598 -16.79 14.28 -48.20
CA SER A 598 -16.97 12.87 -48.53
C SER A 598 -15.99 12.03 -47.71
N ASN A 599 -16.50 11.35 -46.68
CA ASN A 599 -16.08 10.00 -46.21
C ASN A 599 -16.48 9.67 -44.75
N MET A 600 -17.39 10.43 -44.14
CA MET A 600 -17.98 10.09 -42.83
C MET A 600 -19.43 9.57 -42.94
N SER A 601 -20.17 10.00 -43.97
CA SER A 601 -21.60 9.72 -44.14
C SER A 601 -21.92 8.26 -44.55
N GLY A 602 -21.01 7.60 -45.26
CA GLY A 602 -21.21 6.22 -45.75
C GLY A 602 -21.25 5.16 -44.64
N LEU A 603 -20.35 5.27 -43.65
CA LEU A 603 -20.29 4.35 -42.50
C LEU A 603 -21.51 4.50 -41.58
N ILE A 604 -21.95 5.74 -41.38
CA ILE A 604 -23.14 6.06 -40.57
C ILE A 604 -24.41 5.50 -41.24
N LEU A 605 -24.54 5.67 -42.56
CA LEU A 605 -25.68 5.15 -43.33
C LEU A 605 -25.69 3.63 -43.39
N ALA A 606 -24.52 2.98 -43.52
CA ALA A 606 -24.38 1.53 -43.49
C ALA A 606 -24.77 0.92 -42.13
N HIS A 607 -24.38 1.56 -41.02
CA HIS A 607 -24.78 1.10 -39.68
C HIS A 607 -26.29 1.27 -39.44
N PHE A 608 -26.86 2.41 -39.81
CA PHE A 608 -28.29 2.69 -39.67
C PHE A 608 -29.14 1.70 -40.46
N THR A 609 -28.74 1.39 -41.69
CA THR A 609 -29.44 0.42 -42.56
C THR A 609 -29.31 -1.01 -42.05
N TYR A 610 -28.12 -1.43 -41.59
CA TYR A 610 -27.92 -2.75 -40.98
C TYR A 610 -28.83 -2.99 -39.76
N ARG A 611 -28.97 -1.98 -38.89
CA ARG A 611 -29.78 -2.07 -37.66
C ARG A 611 -31.28 -2.16 -37.92
N ASN A 612 -31.77 -1.42 -38.93
CA ASN A 612 -33.20 -1.31 -39.20
C ASN A 612 -33.70 -2.31 -40.26
N LYS A 613 -32.83 -3.07 -40.92
CA LYS A 613 -33.26 -4.08 -41.92
C LYS A 613 -32.47 -5.38 -41.80
N ALA A 614 -33.19 -6.47 -41.51
CA ALA A 614 -32.71 -7.84 -41.71
C ALA A 614 -33.18 -8.38 -43.07
N MET A 615 -32.34 -9.19 -43.71
CA MET A 615 -32.72 -9.90 -44.93
C MET A 615 -33.92 -10.82 -44.63
N GLY A 616 -35.02 -10.64 -45.34
CA GLY A 616 -36.25 -11.42 -45.14
C GLY A 616 -37.17 -10.98 -44.00
N ALA A 617 -36.83 -9.93 -43.23
CA ALA A 617 -37.66 -9.43 -42.12
C ALA A 617 -38.36 -8.10 -42.45
N ASP A 618 -39.51 -7.86 -41.82
CA ASP A 618 -40.22 -6.57 -41.89
C ASP A 618 -39.45 -5.45 -41.21
N LEU A 619 -39.68 -4.21 -41.63
CA LEU A 619 -39.10 -3.02 -40.98
C LEU A 619 -39.66 -2.84 -39.54
N PRO A 620 -38.94 -2.14 -38.64
CA PRO A 620 -39.38 -2.00 -37.26
C PRO A 620 -40.73 -1.28 -37.16
N ARG A 621 -41.56 -1.72 -36.23
CA ARG A 621 -42.94 -1.22 -36.05
C ARG A 621 -43.17 -0.76 -34.62
N ALA A 622 -43.76 0.42 -34.46
CA ALA A 622 -44.13 0.99 -33.17
C ALA A 622 -45.65 0.96 -32.96
N GLN A 623 -46.11 0.40 -31.85
CA GLN A 623 -47.49 0.49 -31.37
C GLN A 623 -47.56 1.47 -30.21
N ILE A 624 -48.59 2.32 -30.19
CA ILE A 624 -48.72 3.44 -29.26
C ILE A 624 -50.00 3.27 -28.46
N VAL A 625 -49.91 3.26 -27.14
CA VAL A 625 -51.04 3.14 -26.20
C VAL A 625 -51.02 4.32 -25.22
N CYS A 626 -52.20 4.89 -24.94
CA CYS A 626 -52.36 5.98 -23.98
C CYS A 626 -53.20 5.55 -22.77
N GLU A 627 -52.63 5.75 -21.59
CA GLU A 627 -53.23 5.48 -20.29
C GLU A 627 -53.19 6.78 -19.46
N GLY A 628 -54.34 7.42 -19.30
CA GLY A 628 -54.41 8.79 -18.78
C GLY A 628 -53.61 9.78 -19.64
N ASP A 629 -52.67 10.47 -19.00
CA ASP A 629 -51.72 11.39 -19.62
C ASP A 629 -50.33 10.77 -19.81
N SER A 630 -50.19 9.45 -19.68
CA SER A 630 -48.96 8.71 -19.98
C SER A 630 -49.05 7.99 -21.34
N VAL A 631 -47.92 7.88 -22.04
CA VAL A 631 -47.82 7.16 -23.30
C VAL A 631 -46.90 5.94 -23.15
N LYS A 632 -47.40 4.77 -23.53
CA LYS A 632 -46.63 3.53 -23.63
C LYS A 632 -46.39 3.23 -25.11
N VAL A 633 -45.14 2.98 -25.48
CA VAL A 633 -44.76 2.61 -26.85
C VAL A 633 -44.13 1.22 -26.83
N ARG A 634 -44.55 0.33 -27.73
CA ARG A 634 -43.91 -0.96 -27.98
C ARG A 634 -43.30 -0.96 -29.37
N LEU A 635 -41.99 -1.13 -29.44
CA LEU A 635 -41.23 -1.23 -30.68
C LEU A 635 -40.89 -2.69 -30.98
N THR A 636 -41.41 -3.22 -32.07
CA THR A 636 -41.04 -4.54 -32.60
C THR A 636 -39.87 -4.37 -33.57
N LEU A 637 -38.75 -5.03 -33.28
CA LEU A 637 -37.49 -4.91 -34.00
C LEU A 637 -37.37 -5.96 -35.11
N SER A 638 -36.78 -5.58 -36.23
CA SER A 638 -36.42 -6.50 -37.33
C SER A 638 -35.25 -7.41 -36.99
N ARG A 639 -34.32 -6.93 -36.16
CA ARG A 639 -33.18 -7.67 -35.63
C ARG A 639 -33.27 -7.65 -34.12
N HIS A 640 -33.08 -8.81 -33.49
CA HIS A 640 -33.02 -8.91 -32.04
C HIS A 640 -31.82 -8.10 -31.52
N VAL A 641 -32.04 -7.43 -30.39
CA VAL A 641 -31.03 -6.57 -29.77
C VAL A 641 -30.97 -6.90 -28.29
N LYS A 642 -29.76 -7.15 -27.76
CA LYS A 642 -29.53 -7.23 -26.33
C LYS A 642 -29.44 -5.82 -25.74
N VAL A 643 -30.30 -5.52 -24.77
CA VAL A 643 -30.35 -4.22 -24.09
C VAL A 643 -29.93 -4.40 -22.64
N GLN A 644 -28.96 -3.60 -22.19
CA GLN A 644 -28.54 -3.54 -20.80
C GLN A 644 -29.41 -2.52 -20.02
N PRO A 645 -29.54 -2.65 -18.69
CA PRO A 645 -30.43 -1.75 -17.94
C PRO A 645 -29.97 -0.30 -18.01
N GLY A 646 -30.93 0.62 -18.06
CA GLY A 646 -30.66 2.06 -18.13
C GLY A 646 -30.18 2.56 -19.50
N GLN A 647 -30.10 1.68 -20.50
CA GLN A 647 -29.89 2.07 -21.89
C GLN A 647 -31.17 2.66 -22.50
N TYR A 648 -30.97 3.46 -23.53
CA TYR A 648 -32.05 4.12 -24.27
C TYR A 648 -31.84 3.93 -25.77
N VAL A 649 -32.90 4.14 -26.53
CA VAL A 649 -32.91 4.01 -27.98
C VAL A 649 -33.37 5.34 -28.58
N GLY A 650 -32.72 5.78 -29.65
CA GLY A 650 -33.23 6.89 -30.45
C GLY A 650 -34.35 6.38 -31.34
N LEU A 651 -35.56 6.93 -31.21
CA LEU A 651 -36.73 6.51 -31.97
C LEU A 651 -37.19 7.61 -32.94
N CYS A 652 -37.48 7.22 -34.17
CA CYS A 652 -38.11 8.04 -35.20
C CYS A 652 -39.39 7.35 -35.70
N ILE A 653 -40.51 8.05 -35.65
CA ILE A 653 -41.80 7.59 -36.20
C ILE A 653 -42.26 8.63 -37.24
N PRO A 654 -42.10 8.36 -38.54
CA PRO A 654 -42.46 9.31 -39.59
C PRO A 654 -43.94 9.69 -39.62
N ALA A 655 -44.83 8.83 -39.12
CA ALA A 655 -46.27 9.06 -39.07
C ALA A 655 -46.68 10.26 -38.19
N LEU A 656 -45.79 10.78 -37.34
CA LEU A 656 -46.05 11.90 -36.42
C LEU A 656 -45.89 13.30 -37.06
N GLY A 657 -45.60 13.37 -38.37
CA GLY A 657 -45.65 14.61 -39.17
C GLY A 657 -44.54 14.74 -40.23
N PHE A 658 -44.69 15.74 -41.13
CA PHE A 658 -43.81 15.93 -42.31
C PHE A 658 -42.31 16.04 -41.98
N LEU A 659 -41.94 16.77 -40.92
CA LEU A 659 -40.55 16.88 -40.44
C LEU A 659 -40.20 15.89 -39.32
N ALA A 660 -41.17 15.12 -38.81
CA ALA A 660 -40.93 14.18 -37.72
C ALA A 660 -40.06 12.99 -38.16
N GLY A 661 -40.06 12.66 -39.46
CA GLY A 661 -39.19 11.65 -40.05
C GLY A 661 -37.68 12.00 -40.00
N LEU A 662 -37.34 13.27 -39.77
CA LEU A 662 -35.95 13.74 -39.62
C LEU A 662 -35.55 13.92 -38.15
N GLN A 663 -36.44 13.61 -37.20
CA GLN A 663 -36.21 13.79 -35.77
C GLN A 663 -36.08 12.43 -35.08
N ILE A 664 -34.98 12.24 -34.36
CA ILE A 664 -34.73 11.04 -33.54
C ILE A 664 -34.81 11.47 -32.08
N HIS A 665 -35.73 10.86 -31.32
CA HIS A 665 -35.94 11.17 -29.91
C HIS A 665 -35.38 10.07 -29.01
N PRO A 666 -34.53 10.38 -28.02
CA PRO A 666 -33.99 9.38 -27.10
C PRO A 666 -35.05 8.96 -26.08
N LEU A 667 -35.39 7.67 -26.07
CA LEU A 667 -36.36 7.08 -25.15
C LEU A 667 -35.72 5.93 -24.36
N THR A 668 -35.82 5.99 -23.03
CA THR A 668 -35.29 4.96 -22.14
C THR A 668 -36.08 3.68 -22.26
N VAL A 669 -35.37 2.57 -22.46
CA VAL A 669 -36.01 1.25 -22.55
C VAL A 669 -36.44 0.84 -21.15
N THR A 670 -37.71 0.47 -20.96
CA THR A 670 -38.24 0.05 -19.66
C THR A 670 -38.20 -1.47 -19.47
N THR A 671 -38.11 -2.22 -20.56
CA THR A 671 -37.99 -3.69 -20.57
C THR A 671 -36.54 -4.15 -20.51
N TRP A 672 -36.30 -5.29 -19.87
CA TRP A 672 -35.00 -5.96 -19.82
C TRP A 672 -35.16 -7.49 -19.86
N SER A 673 -34.21 -8.18 -20.49
CA SER A 673 -34.04 -9.63 -20.43
C SER A 673 -32.56 -10.04 -20.52
N ASP A 674 -32.22 -11.24 -20.05
CA ASP A 674 -30.85 -11.79 -20.13
C ASP A 674 -30.40 -12.04 -21.60
N GLY A 675 -31.36 -12.37 -22.49
CA GLY A 675 -31.15 -12.61 -23.92
C GLY A 675 -31.42 -11.42 -24.83
N GLU A 676 -31.34 -11.64 -26.15
CA GLU A 676 -31.72 -10.63 -27.15
C GLU A 676 -33.25 -10.48 -27.21
N GLN A 677 -33.71 -9.24 -27.39
CA GLN A 677 -35.14 -8.91 -27.37
C GLN A 677 -35.64 -8.55 -28.76
N GLN A 678 -36.84 -9.02 -29.10
CA GLN A 678 -37.57 -8.61 -30.31
C GLN A 678 -38.45 -7.39 -30.07
N CYS A 679 -38.88 -7.17 -28.83
CA CYS A 679 -39.78 -6.09 -28.46
C CYS A 679 -39.15 -5.23 -27.36
N LEU A 680 -39.16 -3.91 -27.55
CA LEU A 680 -38.75 -2.92 -26.55
C LEU A 680 -39.93 -2.07 -26.16
N ASP A 681 -40.21 -1.96 -24.85
CA ASP A 681 -41.25 -1.07 -24.35
C ASP A 681 -40.63 0.23 -23.79
N PHE A 682 -41.39 1.32 -23.90
CA PHE A 682 -41.01 2.66 -23.46
C PHE A 682 -42.18 3.28 -22.69
N LEU A 683 -41.86 3.94 -21.59
CA LEU A 683 -42.77 4.83 -20.87
C LEU A 683 -42.35 6.28 -21.17
N VAL A 684 -43.22 7.01 -21.86
CA VAL A 684 -42.90 8.34 -22.40
C VAL A 684 -43.72 9.40 -21.69
N GLU A 685 -43.03 10.40 -21.14
CA GLU A 685 -43.61 11.63 -20.60
C GLU A 685 -44.04 12.54 -21.77
N PRO A 686 -45.32 12.92 -21.87
CA PRO A 686 -45.75 13.87 -22.88
C PRO A 686 -45.26 15.29 -22.56
N ARG A 687 -44.30 15.76 -23.35
CA ARG A 687 -43.81 17.14 -23.37
C ARG A 687 -44.18 17.83 -24.69
N GLU A 688 -43.90 19.13 -24.79
CA GLU A 688 -44.10 19.89 -26.02
C GLU A 688 -43.38 19.28 -27.25
N GLY A 689 -43.92 19.53 -28.44
CA GLY A 689 -43.35 19.02 -29.69
C GLY A 689 -43.70 17.56 -29.97
N TRP A 690 -42.68 16.73 -30.23
CA TRP A 690 -42.83 15.36 -30.74
C TRP A 690 -43.59 14.43 -29.78
N THR A 691 -43.31 14.49 -28.49
CA THR A 691 -43.96 13.66 -27.47
C THR A 691 -45.44 13.99 -27.26
N LYS A 692 -45.86 15.26 -27.47
CA LYS A 692 -47.28 15.64 -27.48
C LYS A 692 -48.01 15.06 -28.68
N ARG A 693 -47.39 15.10 -29.86
CA ARG A 693 -47.94 14.47 -31.08
C ARG A 693 -48.05 12.96 -30.93
N LEU A 694 -47.11 12.34 -30.22
CA LEU A 694 -47.18 10.92 -29.87
C LEU A 694 -48.41 10.60 -28.99
N LEU A 695 -48.71 11.44 -28.00
CA LEU A 695 -49.94 11.33 -27.19
C LEU A 695 -51.22 11.51 -28.02
N GLU A 696 -51.24 12.50 -28.91
CA GLU A 696 -52.36 12.74 -29.83
C GLU A 696 -52.58 11.52 -30.75
N GLN A 697 -51.51 10.95 -31.31
CA GLN A 697 -51.58 9.75 -32.14
C GLN A 697 -52.12 8.54 -31.37
N GLY A 698 -51.63 8.29 -30.14
CA GLY A 698 -52.14 7.18 -29.34
C GLY A 698 -53.61 7.35 -28.92
N ARG A 699 -54.09 8.59 -28.73
CA ARG A 699 -55.52 8.89 -28.54
C ARG A 699 -56.35 8.57 -29.79
N LEU A 700 -55.81 8.84 -30.99
CA LEU A 700 -56.46 8.48 -32.26
C LEU A 700 -56.51 6.95 -32.46
N ASP A 701 -55.42 6.26 -32.17
CA ASP A 701 -55.36 4.79 -32.28
C ASP A 701 -56.33 4.13 -31.29
N LYS A 702 -56.43 4.66 -30.07
CA LYS A 702 -57.43 4.25 -29.07
C LYS A 702 -58.87 4.43 -29.54
N LYS A 703 -59.16 5.52 -30.26
CA LYS A 703 -60.47 5.78 -30.85
C LYS A 703 -60.80 4.78 -31.97
N ARG A 704 -59.85 4.51 -32.87
CA ARG A 704 -60.00 3.53 -33.95
C ARG A 704 -60.28 2.12 -33.43
N VAL A 705 -59.56 1.67 -32.40
CA VAL A 705 -59.77 0.33 -31.81
C VAL A 705 -61.18 0.21 -31.20
N ARG A 706 -61.70 1.27 -30.60
CA ARG A 706 -63.08 1.32 -30.05
C ARG A 706 -64.14 1.28 -31.15
N GLU A 707 -63.88 1.88 -32.30
CA GLU A 707 -64.81 1.88 -33.45
C GLU A 707 -64.85 0.51 -34.17
N THR A 708 -63.76 -0.25 -34.14
CA THR A 708 -63.68 -1.58 -34.80
C THR A 708 -64.22 -2.74 -33.96
N LYS A 709 -64.25 -2.64 -32.62
CA LYS A 709 -64.79 -3.69 -31.73
C LYS A 709 -66.24 -3.38 -31.31
N VAL A 710 -67.22 -4.00 -31.97
CA VAL A 710 -68.62 -4.01 -31.54
C VAL A 710 -68.79 -5.06 -30.44
N GLY A 711 -68.90 -4.63 -29.18
CA GLY A 711 -69.14 -5.50 -28.03
C GLY A 711 -68.28 -5.12 -26.82
N GLY A 712 -68.91 -4.54 -25.80
CA GLY A 712 -68.22 -3.96 -24.65
C GLY A 712 -67.51 -5.00 -23.78
N VAL A 713 -66.18 -4.95 -23.76
CA VAL A 713 -65.36 -5.33 -22.61
C VAL A 713 -64.28 -4.27 -22.44
N SER A 714 -64.30 -3.57 -21.30
CA SER A 714 -63.51 -2.37 -20.99
C SER A 714 -62.03 -2.64 -20.68
N ASP A 715 -61.64 -3.90 -20.43
CA ASP A 715 -60.32 -4.24 -19.90
C ASP A 715 -59.24 -4.51 -20.96
N ALA A 716 -59.59 -4.55 -22.26
CA ALA A 716 -58.62 -4.78 -23.33
C ALA A 716 -57.79 -3.54 -23.70
N LEU A 717 -58.12 -2.36 -23.15
CA LEU A 717 -57.56 -1.05 -23.55
C LEU A 717 -56.22 -0.67 -22.89
N THR A 718 -55.69 -1.52 -22.01
CA THR A 718 -54.35 -1.43 -21.41
C THR A 718 -53.33 -2.36 -22.10
N SER A 719 -53.79 -3.21 -23.03
CA SER A 719 -52.96 -4.15 -23.79
C SER A 719 -52.64 -3.61 -25.20
N PHE A 720 -51.52 -4.02 -25.78
CA PHE A 720 -51.13 -3.67 -27.16
C PHE A 720 -51.93 -4.45 -28.24
N GLU A 721 -52.90 -5.28 -27.84
CA GLU A 721 -53.67 -6.14 -28.74
C GLU A 721 -54.65 -5.33 -29.59
N GLY A 722 -54.54 -5.45 -30.92
CA GLY A 722 -55.39 -4.76 -31.89
C GLY A 722 -55.01 -3.32 -32.19
N VAL A 723 -53.91 -2.80 -31.62
CA VAL A 723 -53.40 -1.45 -31.91
C VAL A 723 -52.65 -1.43 -33.25
N PRO A 724 -52.96 -0.48 -34.16
CA PRO A 724 -52.31 -0.42 -35.48
C PRO A 724 -50.80 -0.14 -35.35
N PRO A 725 -49.93 -0.92 -36.04
CA PRO A 725 -48.48 -0.69 -36.01
C PRO A 725 -48.05 0.42 -36.98
N HIS A 726 -47.29 1.40 -36.49
CA HIS A 726 -46.69 2.46 -37.29
C HIS A 726 -45.27 2.11 -37.71
N LEU A 727 -44.82 2.54 -38.89
CA LEU A 727 -43.42 2.39 -39.30
C LEU A 727 -42.52 3.18 -38.35
N ALA A 728 -41.44 2.56 -37.87
CA ALA A 728 -40.48 3.20 -36.99
C ALA A 728 -39.05 2.87 -37.41
N PHE A 729 -38.13 3.80 -37.15
CA PHE A 729 -36.70 3.60 -37.27
C PHE A 729 -36.06 3.87 -35.92
N PHE A 730 -35.00 3.13 -35.60
CA PHE A 730 -34.32 3.27 -34.33
C PHE A 730 -32.79 3.26 -34.44
N THR A 731 -32.15 3.91 -33.48
CA THR A 731 -30.70 3.88 -33.25
C THR A 731 -30.41 3.42 -31.83
N GLY A 732 -29.40 2.57 -31.66
CA GLY A 732 -28.99 2.09 -30.33
C GLY A 732 -28.84 0.56 -30.26
N PRO A 733 -28.75 0.01 -29.05
CA PRO A 733 -28.99 0.66 -27.76
C PRO A 733 -27.83 1.57 -27.37
N HIS A 734 -28.15 2.69 -26.74
CA HIS A 734 -27.21 3.75 -26.36
C HIS A 734 -27.09 3.87 -24.84
N GLY A 735 -25.93 4.31 -24.38
CA GLY A 735 -25.63 4.51 -22.96
C GLY A 735 -24.99 3.29 -22.29
N LEU A 736 -24.36 3.54 -21.14
CA LEU A 736 -23.67 2.54 -20.34
C LEU A 736 -24.56 2.07 -19.18
N ALA A 737 -24.55 0.77 -18.91
CA ALA A 737 -25.18 0.20 -17.74
C ALA A 737 -24.30 0.39 -16.49
N ALA A 738 -24.93 0.71 -15.38
CA ALA A 738 -24.28 0.84 -14.09
C ALA A 738 -24.01 -0.57 -13.50
N PRO A 739 -22.81 -0.82 -12.94
CA PRO A 739 -22.48 -2.11 -12.34
C PRO A 739 -23.15 -2.23 -10.95
N VAL A 740 -24.41 -2.69 -10.91
CA VAL A 740 -25.19 -2.75 -9.66
C VAL A 740 -25.12 -4.10 -8.92
N SER A 741 -24.58 -5.13 -9.56
CA SER A 741 -24.55 -6.52 -9.05
C SER A 741 -23.55 -6.76 -7.90
N GLY A 742 -22.55 -5.90 -7.75
CA GLY A 742 -21.50 -6.01 -6.73
C GLY A 742 -21.86 -5.39 -5.37
N TYR A 743 -23.02 -4.72 -5.27
CA TYR A 743 -23.43 -4.00 -4.06
C TYR A 743 -24.33 -4.86 -3.15
N GLU A 744 -24.22 -4.71 -1.83
CA GLU A 744 -25.12 -5.38 -0.87
C GLU A 744 -26.49 -4.69 -0.86
N THR A 745 -26.50 -3.36 -0.85
CA THR A 745 -27.72 -2.54 -0.79
C THR A 745 -27.83 -1.62 -1.99
N VAL A 746 -28.99 -1.62 -2.67
CA VAL A 746 -29.27 -0.73 -3.80
C VAL A 746 -30.46 0.15 -3.48
N VAL A 747 -30.23 1.46 -3.38
CA VAL A 747 -31.28 2.47 -3.17
C VAL A 747 -31.56 3.20 -4.47
N MET A 748 -32.80 3.17 -4.93
CA MET A 748 -33.25 3.75 -6.19
C MET A 748 -34.15 4.96 -5.91
N VAL A 749 -33.74 6.15 -6.34
CA VAL A 749 -34.49 7.39 -6.13
C VAL A 749 -35.03 7.91 -7.45
N ALA A 750 -36.35 7.85 -7.59
CA ALA A 750 -37.09 8.25 -8.78
C ALA A 750 -38.05 9.41 -8.50
N SER A 751 -38.20 10.33 -9.45
CA SER A 751 -39.27 11.33 -9.43
C SER A 751 -40.00 11.36 -10.77
N GLY A 752 -41.33 11.49 -10.75
CA GLY A 752 -42.17 11.46 -11.94
C GLY A 752 -41.86 10.26 -12.84
N TYR A 753 -41.72 10.52 -14.15
CA TYR A 753 -41.32 9.53 -15.16
C TYR A 753 -39.86 9.03 -15.04
N GLY A 754 -39.04 9.57 -14.12
CA GLY A 754 -37.69 9.07 -13.84
C GLY A 754 -37.66 7.59 -13.40
N ILE A 755 -38.80 7.06 -12.94
CA ILE A 755 -38.99 5.64 -12.64
C ILE A 755 -38.73 4.74 -13.86
N ALA A 756 -38.99 5.22 -15.08
CA ALA A 756 -38.74 4.47 -16.31
C ALA A 756 -37.29 3.95 -16.42
N SER A 757 -36.33 4.74 -15.94
CA SER A 757 -34.91 4.38 -15.94
C SER A 757 -34.56 3.29 -14.93
N HIS A 758 -35.34 3.14 -13.87
CA HIS A 758 -35.09 2.21 -12.78
C HIS A 758 -35.74 0.84 -13.02
N LEU A 759 -36.86 0.78 -13.76
CA LEU A 759 -37.56 -0.46 -14.10
C LEU A 759 -36.67 -1.57 -14.68
N PRO A 760 -35.78 -1.32 -15.66
CA PRO A 760 -34.93 -2.38 -16.18
C PRO A 760 -33.87 -2.85 -15.17
N TYR A 761 -33.34 -1.95 -14.33
CA TYR A 761 -32.44 -2.33 -13.22
C TYR A 761 -33.18 -3.15 -12.17
N LEU A 762 -34.41 -2.79 -11.83
CA LEU A 762 -35.22 -3.52 -10.87
C LEU A 762 -35.49 -4.94 -11.37
N LYS A 763 -35.85 -5.09 -12.65
CA LYS A 763 -36.07 -6.40 -13.28
C LYS A 763 -34.80 -7.24 -13.33
N GLN A 764 -33.66 -6.64 -13.68
CA GLN A 764 -32.37 -7.33 -13.65
C GLN A 764 -32.01 -7.79 -12.23
N LEU A 765 -32.05 -6.89 -11.24
CA LEU A 765 -31.63 -7.21 -9.88
C LEU A 765 -32.46 -8.35 -9.27
N LEU A 766 -33.77 -8.36 -9.53
CA LEU A 766 -34.66 -9.45 -9.10
C LEU A 766 -34.38 -10.76 -9.85
N TYR A 767 -34.14 -10.69 -11.16
CA TYR A 767 -33.78 -11.88 -11.94
C TYR A 767 -32.46 -12.49 -11.46
N ASP A 768 -31.44 -11.65 -11.28
CA ASP A 768 -30.12 -12.07 -10.84
C ASP A 768 -30.14 -12.59 -9.39
N PHE A 769 -30.95 -11.97 -8.51
CA PHE A 769 -31.18 -12.47 -7.15
C PHE A 769 -31.84 -13.86 -7.16
N ASN A 770 -32.91 -14.04 -7.95
CA ASN A 770 -33.59 -15.33 -8.07
C ASN A 770 -32.71 -16.41 -8.71
N ALA A 771 -31.77 -16.02 -9.58
CA ALA A 771 -30.78 -16.91 -10.17
C ALA A 771 -29.54 -17.13 -9.28
N CYS A 772 -29.50 -16.55 -8.08
CA CYS A 772 -28.37 -16.56 -7.15
C CYS A 772 -27.05 -16.06 -7.77
N ARG A 773 -27.14 -15.04 -8.63
CA ARG A 773 -26.00 -14.44 -9.37
C ARG A 773 -25.48 -13.14 -8.76
N THR A 774 -26.13 -12.60 -7.71
CA THR A 774 -25.75 -11.34 -7.07
C THR A 774 -25.58 -11.45 -5.56
N HIS A 775 -24.89 -10.45 -5.00
CA HIS A 775 -24.71 -10.26 -3.56
C HIS A 775 -25.73 -9.28 -2.97
N ASN A 776 -26.75 -8.87 -3.75
CA ASN A 776 -27.74 -7.90 -3.31
C ASN A 776 -28.63 -8.53 -2.23
N ARG A 777 -28.62 -7.95 -1.02
CA ARG A 777 -29.46 -8.36 0.11
C ARG A 777 -30.65 -7.41 0.33
N ARG A 778 -30.60 -6.20 -0.24
CA ARG A 778 -31.62 -5.16 -0.03
C ARG A 778 -31.77 -4.24 -1.24
N ILE A 779 -33.01 -4.08 -1.74
CA ILE A 779 -33.38 -3.13 -2.80
C ILE A 779 -34.49 -2.22 -2.27
N HIS A 780 -34.24 -0.91 -2.26
CA HIS A 780 -35.23 0.08 -1.83
C HIS A 780 -35.53 1.08 -2.96
N LEU A 781 -36.75 1.00 -3.51
CA LEU A 781 -37.26 1.94 -4.49
C LEU A 781 -38.05 3.06 -3.80
N ILE A 782 -37.55 4.30 -3.92
CA ILE A 782 -38.19 5.52 -3.46
C ILE A 782 -38.70 6.27 -4.68
N TRP A 783 -40.02 6.40 -4.80
CA TRP A 783 -40.64 7.08 -5.95
C TRP A 783 -41.53 8.22 -5.51
N GLN A 784 -41.30 9.40 -6.09
CA GLN A 784 -42.14 10.58 -5.91
C GLN A 784 -42.82 10.95 -7.24
N PRO A 785 -44.05 10.43 -7.51
CA PRO A 785 -44.82 10.84 -8.68
C PRO A 785 -45.12 12.34 -8.65
N LYS A 786 -45.27 12.95 -9.83
CA LYS A 786 -45.63 14.36 -9.95
C LYS A 786 -47.13 14.57 -9.73
N ASP A 787 -47.93 13.69 -10.34
CA ASP A 787 -49.39 13.71 -10.32
C ASP A 787 -49.92 12.28 -10.10
N GLU A 788 -51.12 12.14 -9.51
CA GLU A 788 -51.74 10.82 -9.28
C GLU A 788 -52.02 10.06 -10.59
N GLY A 789 -52.15 10.77 -11.71
CA GLY A 789 -52.35 10.19 -13.04
C GLY A 789 -51.18 9.37 -13.59
N GLU A 790 -49.99 9.45 -12.98
CA GLU A 790 -48.81 8.66 -13.38
C GLU A 790 -48.84 7.23 -12.81
N ILE A 791 -49.57 7.02 -11.71
CA ILE A 791 -49.58 5.76 -10.95
C ILE A 791 -50.14 4.59 -11.77
N PRO A 792 -51.31 4.70 -12.45
CA PRO A 792 -51.90 3.58 -13.19
C PRO A 792 -50.99 3.04 -14.30
N ALA A 793 -50.19 3.91 -14.93
CA ALA A 793 -49.28 3.51 -16.00
C ALA A 793 -48.12 2.64 -15.49
N VAL A 794 -47.65 2.87 -14.26
CA VAL A 794 -46.48 2.20 -13.67
C VAL A 794 -46.89 1.01 -12.78
N GLU A 795 -48.08 1.07 -12.18
CA GLU A 795 -48.60 0.06 -11.25
C GLU A 795 -48.48 -1.39 -11.77
N PRO A 796 -48.86 -1.73 -13.02
CA PRO A 796 -48.70 -3.10 -13.53
C PRO A 796 -47.25 -3.61 -13.51
N LEU A 797 -46.29 -2.71 -13.75
CA LEU A 797 -44.85 -3.02 -13.81
C LEU A 797 -44.27 -3.24 -12.41
N LEU A 798 -44.72 -2.45 -11.42
CA LEU A 798 -44.34 -2.66 -10.01
C LEU A 798 -44.96 -3.93 -9.45
N ASN A 799 -46.21 -4.22 -9.81
CA ASN A 799 -46.86 -5.47 -9.41
C ASN A 799 -46.18 -6.70 -10.04
N GLU A 800 -45.67 -6.60 -11.26
CA GLU A 800 -44.81 -7.64 -11.86
C GLU A 800 -43.52 -7.83 -11.07
N ALA A 801 -42.83 -6.74 -10.71
CA ALA A 801 -41.60 -6.81 -9.91
C ALA A 801 -41.86 -7.46 -8.53
N LEU A 802 -42.95 -7.10 -7.85
CA LEU A 802 -43.34 -7.68 -6.56
C LEU A 802 -43.70 -9.18 -6.66
N ARG A 803 -44.24 -9.63 -7.79
CA ARG A 803 -44.54 -11.05 -8.05
C ARG A 803 -43.28 -11.88 -8.31
N ASN A 804 -42.23 -11.28 -8.87
CA ASN A 804 -40.99 -11.98 -9.20
C ASN A 804 -40.06 -12.15 -7.98
N ASP A 805 -40.22 -11.36 -6.92
CA ASP A 805 -39.46 -11.45 -5.67
C ASP A 805 -39.98 -12.62 -4.79
N THR A 806 -39.45 -13.84 -5.00
CA THR A 806 -40.09 -15.12 -4.56
C THR A 806 -39.23 -16.09 -3.74
N LEU A 807 -37.91 -15.92 -3.63
CA LEU A 807 -37.04 -16.90 -2.96
C LEU A 807 -36.94 -16.69 -1.43
N GLY A 808 -37.69 -17.53 -0.69
CA GLY A 808 -37.46 -17.97 0.70
C GLY A 808 -37.50 -16.91 1.81
N GLU A 809 -38.65 -16.67 2.44
CA GLU A 809 -38.90 -15.87 3.68
C GLU A 809 -38.33 -14.41 3.76
N GLY A 810 -37.30 -14.05 2.99
CA GLY A 810 -36.60 -12.78 3.00
C GLY A 810 -36.78 -12.04 1.68
N TYR A 811 -37.87 -11.29 1.57
CA TYR A 811 -38.08 -10.36 0.46
C TYR A 811 -37.01 -9.26 0.45
N ILE A 812 -36.31 -9.08 -0.67
CA ILE A 812 -35.26 -8.06 -0.77
C ILE A 812 -35.80 -6.70 -1.22
N LEU A 813 -36.97 -6.66 -1.87
CA LEU A 813 -37.56 -5.46 -2.44
C LEU A 813 -38.50 -4.73 -1.46
N SER A 814 -38.26 -3.44 -1.30
CA SER A 814 -39.15 -2.49 -0.61
C SER A 814 -39.45 -1.31 -1.52
N ILE A 815 -40.70 -0.86 -1.54
CA ILE A 815 -41.16 0.26 -2.36
C ILE A 815 -41.80 1.32 -1.46
N SER A 816 -41.29 2.54 -1.49
CA SER A 816 -41.86 3.70 -0.81
C SER A 816 -42.31 4.73 -1.85
N ILE A 817 -43.62 4.99 -1.93
CA ILE A 817 -44.20 5.95 -2.87
C ILE A 817 -44.68 7.19 -2.11
N TYR A 818 -44.23 8.37 -2.51
CA TYR A 818 -44.53 9.65 -1.87
C TYR A 818 -45.40 10.51 -2.80
N ILE A 819 -46.69 10.58 -2.52
CA ILE A 819 -47.70 11.29 -3.31
C ILE A 819 -47.94 12.67 -2.67
N ALA A 820 -47.77 13.73 -3.46
CA ALA A 820 -48.06 15.09 -3.02
C ALA A 820 -49.57 15.26 -2.80
N SER A 821 -49.99 15.42 -1.54
CA SER A 821 -51.39 15.63 -1.18
C SER A 821 -51.51 16.61 -0.02
N SER A 822 -52.62 17.35 0.03
CA SER A 822 -52.97 18.20 1.18
C SER A 822 -53.35 17.38 2.41
N VAL A 823 -53.72 16.12 2.24
CA VAL A 823 -54.11 15.20 3.31
C VAL A 823 -52.94 14.33 3.70
N ARG A 824 -52.66 14.23 5.01
CA ARG A 824 -51.68 13.30 5.56
C ARG A 824 -52.31 11.94 5.76
N LYS A 825 -51.88 10.95 4.97
CA LYS A 825 -52.31 9.56 5.09
C LYS A 825 -51.12 8.64 4.83
N GLU A 826 -50.97 7.61 5.65
CA GLU A 826 -50.04 6.51 5.38
C GLU A 826 -50.87 5.25 5.16
N THR A 827 -50.58 4.52 4.08
CA THR A 827 -51.23 3.23 3.82
C THR A 827 -50.16 2.24 3.42
N THR A 828 -50.22 1.06 4.02
CA THR A 828 -49.35 -0.06 3.69
C THR A 828 -50.12 -1.03 2.80
N SER A 829 -49.55 -1.34 1.63
CA SER A 829 -50.08 -2.38 0.76
C SER A 829 -49.18 -3.61 0.92
N GLY A 830 -49.61 -4.53 1.79
CA GLY A 830 -48.79 -5.66 2.24
C GLY A 830 -47.58 -5.26 3.10
N ARG A 831 -46.57 -6.14 3.20
CA ARG A 831 -45.33 -5.91 3.97
C ARG A 831 -44.26 -5.11 3.23
N ARG A 832 -44.41 -4.92 1.91
CA ARG A 832 -43.33 -4.47 1.00
C ARG A 832 -43.55 -3.09 0.36
N VAL A 833 -44.78 -2.57 0.39
CA VAL A 833 -45.13 -1.29 -0.24
C VAL A 833 -45.71 -0.32 0.80
N ARG A 834 -45.12 0.87 0.90
CA ARG A 834 -45.59 1.96 1.75
C ARG A 834 -45.96 3.17 0.90
N LEU A 835 -47.18 3.67 1.08
CA LEU A 835 -47.72 4.82 0.38
C LEU A 835 -47.86 5.97 1.37
N TYR A 836 -47.22 7.09 1.07
CA TYR A 836 -47.20 8.30 1.88
C TYR A 836 -47.90 9.43 1.11
N TRP A 837 -49.10 9.82 1.54
CA TRP A 837 -49.74 11.05 1.09
C TRP A 837 -49.35 12.17 2.04
N ARG A 838 -48.57 13.12 1.54
CA ARG A 838 -48.11 14.26 2.34
C ARG A 838 -47.65 15.42 1.46
N PRO A 839 -47.70 16.67 1.97
CA PRO A 839 -47.23 17.83 1.22
C PRO A 839 -45.71 17.98 1.26
N GLU A 840 -45.04 17.43 2.28
CA GLU A 840 -43.58 17.52 2.40
C GLU A 840 -42.86 16.47 1.53
N PRO A 841 -41.70 16.79 0.93
CA PRO A 841 -40.88 15.79 0.24
C PRO A 841 -40.33 14.74 1.23
N PRO A 842 -39.94 13.55 0.74
CA PRO A 842 -39.37 12.50 1.58
C PRO A 842 -38.13 12.98 2.34
N ASP A 843 -38.00 12.60 3.61
CA ASP A 843 -36.78 12.76 4.38
C ASP A 843 -35.74 11.73 3.93
N LEU A 844 -35.08 12.06 2.82
CA LEU A 844 -34.05 11.21 2.22
C LEU A 844 -32.86 11.00 3.16
N GLN A 845 -32.60 11.92 4.10
CA GLN A 845 -31.49 11.78 5.04
C GLN A 845 -31.74 10.63 5.99
N GLN A 846 -32.90 10.62 6.64
CA GLN A 846 -33.26 9.55 7.57
C GLN A 846 -33.33 8.19 6.86
N ILE A 847 -33.90 8.15 5.65
CA ILE A 847 -34.02 6.92 4.88
C ILE A 847 -32.64 6.37 4.48
N PHE A 848 -31.74 7.24 4.01
CA PHE A 848 -30.38 6.81 3.69
C PHE A 848 -29.62 6.36 4.93
N GLU A 849 -29.78 7.00 6.09
CA GLU A 849 -29.15 6.54 7.33
C GLU A 849 -29.64 5.16 7.77
N GLN A 850 -30.95 4.88 7.64
CA GLN A 850 -31.54 3.57 7.93
C GLN A 850 -31.04 2.48 6.97
N GLU A 851 -31.15 2.72 5.66
CA GLU A 851 -30.66 1.76 4.66
C GLU A 851 -29.14 1.59 4.77
N ARG A 852 -28.40 2.64 5.16
CA ARG A 852 -26.95 2.57 5.39
C ARG A 852 -26.68 1.70 6.61
N THR A 853 -27.39 1.86 7.72
CA THR A 853 -27.21 1.05 8.95
C THR A 853 -27.63 -0.40 8.77
N GLY A 854 -28.25 -0.77 7.65
CA GLY A 854 -28.69 -2.12 7.41
C GLY A 854 -29.77 -2.55 8.39
N THR A 855 -30.53 -1.60 8.95
CA THR A 855 -31.58 -1.86 9.96
C THR A 855 -32.63 -2.85 9.46
N HIS A 856 -32.77 -2.97 8.14
CA HIS A 856 -33.73 -3.82 7.46
C HIS A 856 -33.12 -5.09 6.84
N ILE A 857 -31.84 -5.38 7.12
CA ILE A 857 -31.17 -6.62 6.68
C ILE A 857 -31.13 -7.58 7.88
N HIS A 858 -31.80 -8.73 7.75
CA HIS A 858 -31.73 -9.78 8.76
C HIS A 858 -30.36 -10.48 8.69
N ARG A 859 -29.52 -10.29 9.71
CA ARG A 859 -28.20 -10.94 9.84
C ARG A 859 -28.28 -12.10 10.83
N VAL A 860 -27.71 -13.25 10.48
CA VAL A 860 -27.52 -14.39 11.40
C VAL A 860 -26.28 -14.09 12.26
N GLN A 861 -26.34 -14.38 13.56
CA GLN A 861 -25.42 -13.89 14.59
C GLN A 861 -23.93 -14.29 14.44
N ASP A 862 -23.58 -15.15 13.47
CA ASP A 862 -22.19 -15.60 13.21
C ASP A 862 -21.53 -14.98 11.95
N GLU A 863 -22.26 -14.22 11.11
CA GLU A 863 -21.63 -13.41 10.04
C GLU A 863 -21.16 -12.08 10.66
N THR A 864 -19.86 -11.99 10.95
CA THR A 864 -19.08 -10.80 11.33
C THR A 864 -19.66 -9.48 10.82
N GLU A 865 -19.59 -8.43 11.67
CA GLU A 865 -20.08 -7.04 11.51
C GLU A 865 -19.58 -6.26 10.26
N MET A 866 -19.13 -6.92 9.21
CA MET A 866 -18.71 -6.31 7.96
C MET A 866 -19.94 -5.80 7.17
N ARG A 867 -20.02 -4.48 7.05
CA ARG A 867 -21.00 -3.74 6.25
C ARG A 867 -20.62 -3.84 4.76
N GLY A 868 -21.54 -4.27 3.90
CA GLY A 868 -21.34 -4.30 2.46
C GLY A 868 -21.61 -2.94 1.80
N ASP A 869 -21.28 -2.88 0.52
CA ASP A 869 -21.30 -1.63 -0.24
C ASP A 869 -22.73 -1.23 -0.64
N MET A 870 -23.01 0.07 -0.63
CA MET A 870 -24.31 0.63 -1.03
C MET A 870 -24.17 1.43 -2.33
N ALA A 871 -25.08 1.18 -3.28
CA ALA A 871 -25.25 2.01 -4.46
C ALA A 871 -26.54 2.84 -4.38
N VAL A 872 -26.43 4.14 -4.68
CA VAL A 872 -27.57 5.06 -4.78
C VAL A 872 -27.77 5.43 -6.25
N LEU A 873 -28.81 4.90 -6.87
CA LEU A 873 -29.21 5.20 -8.26
C LEU A 873 -30.21 6.37 -8.25
N VAL A 874 -29.98 7.39 -9.08
CA VAL A 874 -30.85 8.58 -9.11
C VAL A 874 -31.31 8.94 -10.52
N SER A 875 -32.63 9.01 -10.71
CA SER A 875 -33.30 9.63 -11.86
C SER A 875 -34.45 10.50 -11.36
N ALA A 876 -34.17 11.76 -11.10
CA ALA A 876 -35.10 12.67 -10.44
C ALA A 876 -34.93 14.13 -10.87
N THR A 877 -35.87 14.98 -10.47
CA THR A 877 -35.83 16.42 -10.71
C THR A 877 -34.56 17.03 -10.11
N GLY A 878 -34.16 18.20 -10.61
CA GLY A 878 -32.91 18.83 -10.21
C GLY A 878 -32.75 19.00 -8.70
N ALA A 879 -33.81 19.43 -8.02
CA ALA A 879 -33.82 19.65 -6.58
C ALA A 879 -33.59 18.36 -5.77
N ILE A 880 -34.21 17.24 -6.17
CA ILE A 880 -34.02 15.95 -5.49
C ILE A 880 -32.60 15.43 -5.73
N ARG A 881 -32.10 15.53 -6.97
CA ARG A 881 -30.75 15.07 -7.30
C ARG A 881 -29.66 15.83 -6.56
N ASP A 882 -29.81 17.14 -6.40
CA ASP A 882 -28.84 17.96 -5.67
C ASP A 882 -28.87 17.66 -4.16
N LYS A 883 -30.05 17.37 -3.58
CA LYS A 883 -30.17 16.85 -2.21
C LYS A 883 -29.50 15.50 -2.03
N VAL A 884 -29.77 14.52 -2.90
CA VAL A 884 -29.13 13.18 -2.83
C VAL A 884 -27.61 13.30 -2.93
N ARG A 885 -27.10 14.13 -3.86
CA ARG A 885 -25.66 14.36 -4.00
C ARG A 885 -25.04 15.00 -2.75
N TYR A 886 -25.74 15.94 -2.12
CA TYR A 886 -25.30 16.54 -0.86
C TYR A 886 -25.12 15.49 0.25
N TYR A 887 -26.10 14.60 0.41
CA TYR A 887 -26.04 13.54 1.42
C TYR A 887 -24.94 12.51 1.13
N VAL A 888 -24.87 11.99 -0.11
CA VAL A 888 -23.82 11.02 -0.47
C VAL A 888 -22.42 11.63 -0.35
N ARG A 889 -22.27 12.94 -0.59
CA ARG A 889 -21.00 13.65 -0.39
C ARG A 889 -20.56 13.64 1.08
N GLN A 890 -21.47 13.76 2.04
CA GLN A 890 -21.14 13.69 3.47
C GLN A 890 -20.69 12.28 3.87
N CYS A 891 -21.21 11.25 3.20
CA CYS A 891 -20.85 9.85 3.38
C CYS A 891 -19.76 9.36 2.40
N ALA A 892 -19.08 10.27 1.68
CA ALA A 892 -18.08 9.90 0.67
C ALA A 892 -16.87 9.20 1.33
N GLY A 893 -16.73 7.90 1.08
CA GLY A 893 -15.70 7.02 1.65
C GLY A 893 -16.23 5.87 2.51
N ASP A 894 -17.50 5.90 2.92
CA ASP A 894 -18.12 4.87 3.77
C ASP A 894 -18.81 3.78 2.92
N LYS A 895 -18.16 3.30 1.86
CA LYS A 895 -18.69 2.27 0.94
C LYS A 895 -20.03 2.65 0.25
N VAL A 896 -20.33 3.94 0.09
CA VAL A 896 -21.51 4.43 -0.64
C VAL A 896 -21.09 5.08 -1.96
N ASP A 897 -21.64 4.59 -3.08
CA ASP A 897 -21.42 5.14 -4.42
C ASP A 897 -22.72 5.74 -5.00
N LEU A 898 -22.60 6.91 -5.64
CA LEU A 898 -23.71 7.60 -6.32
C LEU A 898 -23.65 7.36 -7.82
N VAL A 899 -24.76 6.92 -8.40
CA VAL A 899 -24.91 6.72 -9.84
C VAL A 899 -26.09 7.53 -10.36
N GLU A 900 -25.81 8.54 -11.19
CA GLU A 900 -26.84 9.31 -11.88
C GLU A 900 -27.19 8.66 -13.22
N LEU A 901 -28.45 8.26 -13.39
CA LEU A 901 -28.92 7.60 -14.61
C LEU A 901 -29.02 8.59 -15.79
N ASN A 902 -28.95 8.06 -17.02
CA ASN A 902 -28.89 8.89 -18.23
C ASN A 902 -30.15 9.73 -18.46
N TYR A 903 -31.33 9.18 -18.20
CA TYR A 903 -32.58 9.92 -18.26
C TYR A 903 -32.84 10.61 -16.92
N GLN A 904 -33.26 11.87 -17.01
CA GLN A 904 -33.62 12.70 -15.87
C GLN A 904 -34.94 13.41 -16.21
N PRO A 905 -35.96 13.33 -15.35
CA PRO A 905 -37.20 14.08 -15.52
C PRO A 905 -36.93 15.59 -15.40
N ALA A 906 -37.81 16.41 -15.96
CA ALA A 906 -37.65 17.86 -16.03
C ALA A 906 -37.68 18.51 -14.63
#